data_AF-A0A0S8GWX0-F1
#
_entry.id   AF-A0A0S8GWX0-F1
#
_cell.length_a   1.000
_cell.length_b   1.000
_cell.length_c   1.000
_cell.angle_alpha   90.00
_cell.angle_beta   90.00
_cell.angle_gamma   90.00
#
_symmetry.space_group_name_H-M   'P 1'
#
loop_
_entity.id
_entity.type
_entity.pdbx_description
1 polymer ?
#
loop_
_entity_poly.entity_id
_entity_poly.type
_entity_poly.pdbx_seq_one_letter_code
_entity_poly.pdbx_strand_id
1 'polypeptide(L)'
;MTSDLNQNQITKLPKGYAAVAVNAGQTDAPLKICVLVKVKPDPVAGHLVVLRVTLDAQVLLGCITDAEGRVYQWLEVWVQNLDALQQTAPACREVLNNEILDKRWQGCLQAFEQFDEPKVIKTGWETAHPLPTFLNIKQLQPVHPVDSDGGDHWQLCQDDALLEKKQLPRYSVSLHRYLYVPKLKDESPFVPVTPDAPANEAAKSLGEVVADLKKLVPLNPAAGLMLIRNFSAIDFEAFVDLLSGGAWEGILQGRSVLDLGGLAEVLKGDDAALYGQGRLFLGPHGRWGRLIETFHLKLLLLMDAVSTVRTVVEHQQRPLLDLCPESFQVQIGPSGCALPFLWTARARLADAGDAIELPIESTETQYYLPARATGSSIYRPASMGNATGGQGGLRIRKIFDDAREGIFLEGTFTTKERLEIAGHDLIWLQLPLANSRIDLYARLQADAALAAGEWRFRTMGQKFSTPQVKALREAEGVPFPKTPFEVIPLLSSPVDLYSLGVLAVQTLLVDGQTTLPVALDEVLSLARQAAQEYDESAPIDERIQTIFKSDQRWLESLGAHRLVREEIAPQEAFDLVPPDLWWQTLALLIRMFAGMGPDSWCRDYGDAPPGGIHLVFEPALKELEKLILRTRSLVVIDWKFNREVHAVIRRFATGMAGKAAPDATPDS
;
A
#
# COMPACT_ATOMS: atom_id res chain seq x y z
N MET A 1 14.03 -28.62 -24.67
CA MET A 1 14.93 -28.26 -23.56
C MET A 1 14.32 -27.07 -22.80
N THR A 2 13.12 -27.24 -22.25
CA THR A 2 12.28 -26.13 -21.73
C THR A 2 11.60 -26.49 -20.40
N SER A 3 12.21 -27.35 -19.57
CA SER A 3 11.63 -27.78 -18.28
C SER A 3 12.19 -27.07 -17.04
N ASP A 4 13.14 -26.15 -17.18
CA ASP A 4 13.98 -25.75 -16.04
C ASP A 4 13.55 -24.44 -15.36
N LEU A 5 12.51 -23.75 -15.84
CA LEU A 5 11.95 -22.55 -15.22
C LEU A 5 10.83 -22.86 -14.20
N ASN A 6 10.99 -23.94 -13.44
CA ASN A 6 10.25 -24.05 -12.20
C ASN A 6 10.92 -23.12 -11.19
N GLN A 7 10.20 -22.11 -10.69
CA GLN A 7 10.60 -21.33 -9.51
C GLN A 7 10.90 -22.22 -8.28
N ASN A 8 10.52 -23.50 -8.34
CA ASN A 8 10.89 -24.55 -7.39
C ASN A 8 12.25 -25.21 -7.68
N GLN A 9 13.13 -24.64 -8.51
CA GLN A 9 14.52 -25.08 -8.47
C GLN A 9 15.02 -24.85 -7.04
N ILE A 10 15.46 -25.94 -6.43
CA ILE A 10 16.05 -25.99 -5.09
C ILE A 10 17.22 -25.00 -5.09
N THR A 11 17.03 -23.86 -4.43
CA THR A 11 18.01 -22.77 -4.45
C THR A 11 18.93 -22.88 -3.24
N LYS A 12 20.23 -22.69 -3.47
CA LYS A 12 21.19 -22.54 -2.39
C LYS A 12 21.04 -21.14 -1.80
N LEU A 13 21.28 -21.01 -0.51
CA LEU A 13 21.34 -19.71 0.14
C LEU A 13 22.38 -18.80 -0.53
N PRO A 14 22.09 -17.49 -0.67
CA PRO A 14 23.05 -16.53 -1.22
C PRO A 14 24.35 -16.52 -0.41
N LYS A 15 25.49 -16.30 -1.08
CA LYS A 15 26.80 -16.27 -0.42
C LYS A 15 26.84 -15.20 0.68
N GLY A 16 27.30 -15.58 1.87
CA GLY A 16 27.39 -14.67 3.02
C GLY A 16 26.12 -14.55 3.86
N TYR A 17 25.07 -15.28 3.49
CA TYR A 17 23.82 -15.37 4.26
C TYR A 17 23.67 -16.75 4.89
N ALA A 18 22.89 -16.79 5.96
CA ALA A 18 22.46 -18.01 6.64
C ALA A 18 20.96 -17.95 6.90
N ALA A 19 20.32 -19.11 6.96
CA ALA A 19 18.93 -19.24 7.40
C ALA A 19 18.92 -19.64 8.88
N VAL A 20 18.22 -18.88 9.72
CA VAL A 20 18.05 -19.18 11.15
C VAL A 20 16.59 -19.46 11.43
N ALA A 21 16.28 -20.61 12.02
CA ALA A 21 14.91 -20.96 12.40
C ALA A 21 14.31 -19.90 13.33
N VAL A 22 13.03 -19.57 13.12
CA VAL A 22 12.36 -18.53 13.92
C VAL A 22 11.91 -19.04 15.28
N ASN A 23 11.83 -20.36 15.47
CA ASN A 23 11.44 -21.00 16.72
C ASN A 23 12.35 -22.20 17.04
N ALA A 24 12.70 -22.38 18.31
CA ALA A 24 13.57 -23.47 18.76
C ALA A 24 13.01 -24.88 18.46
N GLY A 25 11.68 -25.05 18.49
CA GLY A 25 11.03 -26.31 18.14
C GLY A 25 11.21 -26.73 16.67
N GLN A 26 11.70 -25.84 15.80
CA GLN A 26 11.95 -26.12 14.39
C GLN A 26 13.40 -26.57 14.12
N THR A 27 14.29 -26.54 15.10
CA THR A 27 15.72 -26.86 14.88
C THR A 27 15.91 -28.27 14.33
N ASP A 28 15.08 -29.23 14.72
CA ASP A 28 15.13 -30.62 14.25
C ASP A 28 14.01 -30.97 13.27
N ALA A 29 13.18 -30.00 12.88
CA ALA A 29 12.09 -30.23 11.93
C ALA A 29 12.63 -30.48 10.51
N PRO A 30 11.98 -31.36 9.72
CA PRO A 30 12.41 -31.65 8.35
C PRO A 30 12.28 -30.43 7.43
N LEU A 31 11.31 -29.56 7.71
CA LEU A 31 11.14 -28.26 7.07
C LEU A 31 11.08 -27.19 8.16
N LYS A 32 11.80 -26.09 7.94
CA LYS A 32 11.99 -25.01 8.93
C LYS A 32 11.59 -23.69 8.32
N ILE A 33 10.79 -22.92 9.05
CA ILE A 33 10.57 -21.51 8.74
C ILE A 33 11.75 -20.74 9.32
N CYS A 34 12.46 -20.03 8.46
CA CYS A 34 13.68 -19.33 8.82
C CYS A 34 13.59 -17.85 8.42
N VAL A 35 14.32 -17.01 9.15
CA VAL A 35 14.66 -15.66 8.72
C VAL A 35 16.05 -15.70 8.07
N LEU A 36 16.21 -14.97 6.97
CA LEU A 36 17.50 -14.83 6.31
C LEU A 36 18.34 -13.78 7.04
N VAL A 37 19.55 -14.16 7.44
CA VAL A 37 20.48 -13.27 8.16
C VAL A 37 21.82 -13.17 7.44
N LYS A 38 22.41 -11.98 7.43
CA LYS A 38 23.78 -11.77 6.96
C LYS A 38 24.74 -12.26 8.04
N VAL A 39 25.69 -13.14 7.70
CA VAL A 39 26.62 -13.72 8.69
C VAL A 39 27.52 -12.63 9.29
N LYS A 40 27.91 -11.65 8.48
CA LYS A 40 28.58 -10.42 8.93
C LYS A 40 27.58 -9.27 8.84
N PRO A 41 27.38 -8.47 9.89
CA PRO A 41 26.39 -7.41 9.86
C PRO A 41 26.78 -6.38 8.79
N ASP A 42 25.77 -5.89 8.08
CA ASP A 42 25.91 -4.66 7.32
C ASP A 42 26.07 -3.48 8.30
N PRO A 43 26.96 -2.52 8.04
CA PRO A 43 27.18 -1.39 8.95
C PRO A 43 25.93 -0.51 9.11
N VAL A 44 25.00 -0.52 8.15
CA VAL A 44 23.77 0.27 8.19
C VAL A 44 22.57 -0.63 8.49
N ALA A 45 22.41 -1.72 7.73
CA ALA A 45 21.22 -2.57 7.83
C ALA A 45 21.31 -3.65 8.93
N GLY A 46 22.48 -3.86 9.53
CA GLY A 46 22.68 -4.90 10.54
C GLY A 46 22.64 -6.32 9.96
N HIS A 47 22.15 -7.28 10.74
CA HIS A 47 22.11 -8.70 10.37
C HIS A 47 20.84 -9.10 9.61
N LEU A 48 19.70 -8.49 9.91
CA LEU A 48 18.41 -8.86 9.33
C LEU A 48 18.24 -8.24 7.95
N VAL A 49 17.64 -8.99 7.03
CA VAL A 49 17.27 -8.50 5.71
C VAL A 49 15.87 -7.90 5.79
N VAL A 50 15.78 -6.60 6.05
CA VAL A 50 14.51 -5.88 6.13
C VAL A 50 14.00 -5.61 4.71
N LEU A 51 12.80 -6.08 4.40
CA LEU A 51 12.13 -5.84 3.12
C LEU A 51 11.38 -4.51 3.16
N ARG A 52 10.67 -4.23 4.27
CA ARG A 52 9.94 -2.98 4.51
C ARG A 52 9.59 -2.81 5.98
N VAL A 53 9.18 -1.59 6.32
CA VAL A 53 8.62 -1.23 7.63
C VAL A 53 7.26 -0.58 7.38
N THR A 54 6.22 -1.16 7.93
CA THR A 54 4.85 -0.62 7.93
C THR A 54 4.61 0.14 9.24
N LEU A 55 3.41 0.69 9.43
CA LEU A 55 3.03 1.30 10.70
C LEU A 55 3.17 0.36 11.91
N ASP A 56 2.77 -0.89 11.74
CA ASP A 56 2.57 -1.88 12.80
C ASP A 56 3.46 -3.10 12.69
N ALA A 57 4.32 -3.19 11.65
CA ALA A 57 5.15 -4.35 11.39
C ALA A 57 6.53 -3.99 10.82
N GLN A 58 7.51 -4.82 11.17
CA GLN A 58 8.73 -4.97 10.40
C GLN A 58 8.61 -6.23 9.54
N VAL A 59 8.83 -6.10 8.24
CA VAL A 59 8.76 -7.23 7.29
C VAL A 59 10.16 -7.65 6.90
N LEU A 60 10.50 -8.90 7.20
CA LEU A 60 11.83 -9.47 7.00
C LEU A 60 11.80 -10.52 5.89
N LEU A 61 12.91 -10.67 5.18
CA LEU A 61 13.07 -11.78 4.25
C LEU A 61 13.31 -13.08 5.03
N GLY A 62 12.46 -14.06 4.78
CA GLY A 62 12.58 -15.41 5.30
C GLY A 62 12.57 -16.46 4.21
N CYS A 63 12.65 -17.72 4.61
CA CYS A 63 12.56 -18.85 3.70
C CYS A 63 12.09 -20.12 4.43
N ILE A 64 11.57 -21.08 3.66
CA ILE A 64 11.43 -22.46 4.11
C ILE A 64 12.69 -23.21 3.67
N THR A 65 13.37 -23.83 4.63
CA THR A 65 14.54 -24.68 4.37
C THR A 65 14.30 -26.12 4.80
N ASP A 66 14.94 -27.06 4.11
CA ASP A 66 15.02 -28.44 4.58
C ASP A 66 16.18 -28.66 5.57
N ALA A 67 16.34 -29.91 6.03
CA ALA A 67 17.43 -30.31 6.91
C ALA A 67 18.83 -30.10 6.31
N GLU A 68 18.97 -30.01 4.98
CA GLU A 68 20.24 -29.71 4.30
C GLU A 68 20.45 -28.20 4.08
N GLY A 69 19.52 -27.35 4.53
CA GLY A 69 19.58 -25.90 4.34
C GLY A 69 19.26 -25.44 2.92
N ARG A 70 18.62 -26.29 2.11
CA ARG A 70 18.16 -25.94 0.77
C ARG A 70 16.88 -25.12 0.86
N VAL A 71 16.80 -24.03 0.09
CA VAL A 71 15.61 -23.17 0.08
C VAL A 71 14.56 -23.77 -0.84
N TYR A 72 13.37 -24.04 -0.29
CA TYR A 72 12.19 -24.46 -1.04
C TYR A 72 11.34 -23.26 -1.47
N GLN A 73 11.26 -22.25 -0.60
CA GLN A 73 10.37 -21.12 -0.82
C GLN A 73 10.88 -19.89 -0.08
N TRP A 74 10.80 -18.73 -0.73
CA TRP A 74 11.05 -17.44 -0.10
C TRP A 74 9.77 -16.92 0.57
N LEU A 75 9.95 -16.34 1.76
CA LEU A 75 8.86 -15.90 2.61
C LEU A 75 9.08 -14.45 3.04
N GLU A 76 7.98 -13.81 3.42
CA GLU A 76 8.00 -12.61 4.23
C GLU A 76 7.63 -13.00 5.65
N VAL A 77 8.47 -12.59 6.59
CA VAL A 77 8.27 -12.77 8.02
C VAL A 77 7.91 -11.40 8.59
N TRP A 78 6.63 -11.19 8.80
CA TRP A 78 6.10 -9.98 9.41
C TRP A 78 6.17 -10.14 10.93
N VAL A 79 6.75 -9.16 11.60
CA VAL A 79 6.84 -9.09 13.05
C VAL A 79 6.17 -7.80 13.50
N GLN A 80 5.11 -7.90 14.29
CA GLN A 80 4.42 -6.73 14.81
C GLN A 80 5.38 -5.90 15.66
N ASN A 81 5.63 -4.65 15.25
CA ASN A 81 6.60 -3.76 15.86
C ASN A 81 6.01 -2.34 15.99
N LEU A 82 6.29 -1.68 17.12
CA LEU A 82 5.79 -0.36 17.49
C LEU A 82 6.79 0.78 17.22
N ASP A 83 8.01 0.47 16.79
CA ASP A 83 9.07 1.48 16.61
C ASP A 83 8.67 2.58 15.61
N ALA A 84 7.94 2.22 14.54
CA ALA A 84 7.48 3.16 13.52
C ALA A 84 6.44 4.16 14.06
N LEU A 85 5.71 3.82 15.13
CA LEU A 85 4.69 4.69 15.72
C LEU A 85 5.27 5.98 16.27
N GLN A 86 6.54 5.98 16.71
CA GLN A 86 7.18 7.20 17.22
C GLN A 86 7.24 8.33 16.19
N GLN A 87 7.20 7.99 14.90
CA GLN A 87 7.27 8.93 13.78
C GLN A 87 5.89 9.42 13.31
N THR A 88 4.81 8.95 13.95
CA THR A 88 3.43 9.29 13.56
C THR A 88 2.95 10.58 14.25
N ALA A 89 2.03 11.28 13.59
CA ALA A 89 1.46 12.51 14.13
C ALA A 89 0.81 12.26 15.51
N PRO A 90 0.87 13.23 16.45
CA PRO A 90 0.24 13.06 17.77
C PRO A 90 -1.23 12.64 17.71
N ALA A 91 -2.02 13.18 16.76
CA ALA A 91 -3.40 12.80 16.50
C ALA A 91 -3.57 11.28 16.32
N CYS A 92 -2.66 10.69 15.56
CA CYS A 92 -2.66 9.26 15.28
C CYS A 92 -2.25 8.45 16.52
N ARG A 93 -1.20 8.89 17.23
CA ARG A 93 -0.67 8.16 18.40
C ARG A 93 -1.65 8.09 19.55
N GLU A 94 -2.40 9.16 19.79
CA GLU A 94 -3.37 9.22 20.90
C GLU A 94 -4.54 8.26 20.69
N VAL A 95 -4.83 7.88 19.44
CA VAL A 95 -5.87 6.90 19.09
C VAL A 95 -5.36 5.46 19.21
N LEU A 96 -4.06 5.20 19.09
CA LEU A 96 -3.52 3.84 19.03
C LEU A 96 -3.17 3.27 20.42
N ASN A 97 -3.48 2.00 20.61
CA ASN A 97 -3.07 1.17 21.75
C ASN A 97 -2.86 -0.27 21.27
N ASN A 98 -2.32 -1.15 22.13
CA ASN A 98 -2.05 -2.53 21.69
C ASN A 98 -3.31 -3.29 21.27
N GLU A 99 -4.46 -3.06 21.90
CA GLU A 99 -5.71 -3.74 21.51
C GLU A 99 -6.14 -3.35 20.09
N ILE A 100 -6.07 -2.06 19.76
CA ILE A 100 -6.37 -1.54 18.42
C ILE A 100 -5.37 -2.09 17.41
N LEU A 101 -4.08 -2.17 17.75
CA LEU A 101 -3.06 -2.72 16.86
C LEU A 101 -3.24 -4.23 16.63
N ASP A 102 -3.63 -4.98 17.64
CA ASP A 102 -3.93 -6.41 17.49
C ASP A 102 -5.20 -6.62 16.63
N LYS A 103 -6.23 -5.78 16.79
CA LYS A 103 -7.42 -5.79 15.92
C LYS A 103 -7.06 -5.45 14.46
N ARG A 104 -6.23 -4.43 14.24
CA ARG A 104 -5.75 -4.06 12.90
C ARG A 104 -4.95 -5.18 12.26
N TRP A 105 -4.06 -5.82 13.03
CA TRP A 105 -3.30 -6.99 12.60
C TRP A 105 -4.22 -8.13 12.15
N GLN A 106 -5.26 -8.43 12.94
CA GLN A 106 -6.26 -9.44 12.59
C GLN A 106 -7.04 -9.07 11.32
N GLY A 107 -7.42 -7.79 11.15
CA GLY A 107 -8.06 -7.31 9.92
C GLY A 107 -7.15 -7.43 8.69
N CYS A 108 -5.85 -7.17 8.86
CA CYS A 108 -4.83 -7.37 7.82
C CYS A 108 -4.71 -8.85 7.42
N LEU A 109 -4.60 -9.74 8.42
CA LEU A 109 -4.60 -11.19 8.22
C LEU A 109 -5.84 -11.65 7.44
N GLN A 110 -7.03 -11.25 7.90
CA GLN A 110 -8.30 -11.62 7.26
C GLN A 110 -8.35 -11.15 5.82
N ALA A 111 -7.93 -9.92 5.52
CA ALA A 111 -7.91 -9.41 4.15
C ALA A 111 -6.96 -10.22 3.25
N PHE A 112 -5.78 -10.60 3.75
CA PHE A 112 -4.84 -11.42 2.98
C PHE A 112 -5.31 -12.87 2.74
N GLU A 113 -6.16 -13.40 3.61
CA GLU A 113 -6.76 -14.74 3.42
C GLU A 113 -7.81 -14.79 2.30
N GLN A 114 -8.33 -13.63 1.86
CA GLN A 114 -9.37 -13.55 0.84
C GLN A 114 -8.82 -13.61 -0.59
N PHE A 115 -7.49 -13.53 -0.75
CA PHE A 115 -6.89 -13.72 -2.06
C PHE A 115 -6.98 -15.18 -2.51
N ASP A 116 -7.21 -15.41 -3.81
CA ASP A 116 -7.51 -16.72 -4.43
C ASP A 116 -6.52 -17.87 -4.12
N GLU A 117 -5.31 -17.56 -3.64
CA GLU A 117 -4.31 -18.55 -3.26
C GLU A 117 -3.98 -18.39 -1.76
N PRO A 118 -3.99 -19.48 -0.96
CA PRO A 118 -3.59 -19.42 0.44
C PRO A 118 -2.10 -19.08 0.53
N LYS A 119 -1.80 -17.81 0.76
CA LYS A 119 -0.44 -17.27 0.82
C LYS A 119 0.07 -17.11 2.23
N VAL A 120 -0.84 -17.13 3.21
CA VAL A 120 -0.48 -17.09 4.64
C VAL A 120 -0.22 -18.50 5.12
N ILE A 121 0.98 -18.73 5.64
CA ILE A 121 1.35 -19.98 6.30
C ILE A 121 0.89 -19.88 7.75
N LYS A 122 -0.08 -20.72 8.13
CA LYS A 122 -0.63 -20.76 9.49
C LYS A 122 0.36 -21.37 10.48
N THR A 123 0.83 -20.56 11.43
CA THR A 123 1.77 -20.98 12.47
C THR A 123 1.17 -20.88 13.88
N GLY A 124 0.01 -20.25 14.02
CA GLY A 124 -0.61 -19.86 15.30
C GLY A 124 -0.10 -18.52 15.83
N TRP A 125 1.01 -17.98 15.30
CA TRP A 125 1.58 -16.70 15.73
C TRP A 125 0.79 -15.49 15.24
N GLU A 126 -0.12 -15.71 14.29
CA GLU A 126 -0.97 -14.68 13.72
C GLU A 126 -2.10 -14.26 14.67
N THR A 127 -2.43 -15.10 15.65
CA THR A 127 -3.47 -14.84 16.67
C THR A 127 -2.97 -14.98 18.11
N ALA A 128 -1.85 -15.66 18.33
CA ALA A 128 -1.23 -15.80 19.65
C ALA A 128 0.19 -15.23 19.66
N HIS A 129 0.50 -14.40 20.65
CA HIS A 129 1.83 -13.83 20.81
C HIS A 129 2.89 -14.93 21.02
N PRO A 130 3.92 -15.02 20.15
CA PRO A 130 5.00 -15.97 20.33
C PRO A 130 5.91 -15.56 21.51
N LEU A 131 6.83 -16.44 21.90
CA LEU A 131 7.86 -16.07 22.87
C LEU A 131 8.75 -14.93 22.33
N PRO A 132 9.27 -14.05 23.21
CA PRO A 132 10.31 -13.12 22.85
C PRO A 132 11.47 -13.86 22.18
N THR A 133 11.91 -13.38 21.02
CA THR A 133 12.86 -14.12 20.18
C THR A 133 14.05 -13.27 19.79
N PHE A 134 15.24 -13.81 20.06
CA PHE A 134 16.53 -13.30 19.63
C PHE A 134 17.25 -14.37 18.79
N LEU A 135 18.21 -13.99 17.97
CA LEU A 135 18.98 -14.91 17.15
C LEU A 135 20.44 -14.95 17.59
N ASN A 136 20.96 -16.15 17.84
CA ASN A 136 22.38 -16.38 17.99
C ASN A 136 22.98 -16.73 16.62
N ILE A 137 23.58 -15.74 15.95
CA ILE A 137 24.14 -15.90 14.60
C ILE A 137 25.31 -16.89 14.56
N LYS A 138 26.04 -17.08 15.67
CA LYS A 138 27.14 -18.05 15.73
C LYS A 138 26.65 -19.49 15.78
N GLN A 139 25.56 -19.72 16.52
CA GLN A 139 24.94 -21.04 16.66
C GLN A 139 23.88 -21.32 15.60
N LEU A 140 23.44 -20.29 14.87
CA LEU A 140 22.32 -20.33 13.92
C LEU A 140 21.04 -20.86 14.58
N GLN A 141 20.77 -20.41 15.80
CA GLN A 141 19.62 -20.83 16.60
C GLN A 141 18.86 -19.63 17.16
N PRO A 142 17.53 -19.72 17.27
CA PRO A 142 16.74 -18.78 18.04
C PRO A 142 17.00 -18.99 19.54
N VAL A 143 16.94 -17.90 20.29
CA VAL A 143 17.10 -17.83 21.73
C VAL A 143 15.86 -17.18 22.32
N HIS A 144 15.17 -17.91 23.19
CA HIS A 144 14.05 -17.42 23.97
C HIS A 144 14.53 -17.15 25.40
N PRO A 145 14.38 -15.93 25.93
CA PRO A 145 14.78 -15.64 27.31
C PRO A 145 14.10 -16.57 28.31
N VAL A 146 14.87 -17.02 29.29
CA VAL A 146 14.39 -17.81 30.44
C VAL A 146 14.79 -17.10 31.72
N ASP A 147 13.95 -17.22 32.74
CA ASP A 147 14.26 -16.78 34.09
C ASP A 147 15.44 -17.55 34.67
N SER A 148 16.38 -16.85 35.31
CA SER A 148 17.60 -17.46 35.85
C SER A 148 17.35 -18.42 37.01
N ASP A 149 16.27 -18.21 37.75
CA ASP A 149 16.01 -18.89 39.01
C ASP A 149 15.08 -20.09 38.79
N GLY A 150 14.05 -19.94 37.97
CA GLY A 150 13.06 -20.98 37.66
C GLY A 150 13.25 -21.70 36.33
N GLY A 151 14.02 -21.15 35.40
CA GLY A 151 14.18 -21.69 34.04
C GLY A 151 12.95 -21.51 33.14
N ASP A 152 11.95 -20.75 33.59
CA ASP A 152 10.71 -20.53 32.86
C ASP A 152 10.83 -19.42 31.82
N HIS A 153 10.10 -19.54 30.72
CA HIS A 153 10.15 -18.54 29.65
C HIS A 153 9.46 -17.23 30.02
N TRP A 154 10.09 -16.13 29.59
CA TRP A 154 9.47 -14.81 29.58
C TRP A 154 8.41 -14.72 28.48
N GLN A 155 7.29 -14.07 28.76
CA GLN A 155 6.16 -13.91 27.86
C GLN A 155 5.61 -12.49 27.91
N LEU A 156 4.89 -12.05 26.89
CA LEU A 156 4.18 -10.78 26.90
C LEU A 156 3.07 -10.80 27.96
N CYS A 157 3.03 -9.79 28.83
CA CYS A 157 1.94 -9.62 29.78
C CYS A 157 0.77 -8.87 29.13
N GLN A 158 -0.36 -9.57 28.96
CA GLN A 158 -1.63 -8.99 28.50
C GLN A 158 -2.65 -8.81 29.65
N ASP A 159 -2.27 -9.15 30.88
CA ASP A 159 -3.12 -9.02 32.06
C ASP A 159 -3.08 -7.59 32.61
N ASP A 160 -4.08 -6.80 32.22
CA ASP A 160 -4.25 -5.42 32.66
C ASP A 160 -4.35 -5.26 34.18
N ALA A 161 -5.03 -6.19 34.87
CA ALA A 161 -5.20 -6.12 36.31
C ALA A 161 -3.87 -6.33 37.03
N LEU A 162 -3.04 -7.23 36.51
CA LEU A 162 -1.69 -7.47 37.02
C LEU A 162 -0.78 -6.25 36.79
N LEU A 163 -0.81 -5.64 35.61
CA LEU A 163 -0.04 -4.43 35.29
C LEU A 163 -0.45 -3.25 36.17
N GLU A 164 -1.76 -3.02 36.32
CA GLU A 164 -2.30 -1.94 37.14
C GLU A 164 -1.94 -2.11 38.63
N LYS A 165 -2.02 -3.34 39.16
CA LYS A 165 -1.58 -3.67 40.52
C LYS A 165 -0.10 -3.33 40.76
N LYS A 166 0.72 -3.38 39.71
CA LYS A 166 2.14 -3.02 39.73
C LYS A 166 2.41 -1.57 39.34
N GLN A 167 1.36 -0.76 39.20
CA GLN A 167 1.44 0.65 38.77
C GLN A 167 2.12 0.82 37.41
N LEU A 168 1.96 -0.16 36.53
CA LEU A 168 2.40 -0.13 35.15
C LEU A 168 1.21 0.16 34.22
N PRO A 169 1.43 0.81 33.07
CA PRO A 169 0.39 0.99 32.06
C PRO A 169 -0.22 -0.35 31.64
N ARG A 170 -1.55 -0.37 31.54
CA ARG A 170 -2.33 -1.50 31.03
C ARG A 170 -1.99 -1.78 29.55
N TYR A 171 -2.02 -3.04 29.15
CA TYR A 171 -1.74 -3.46 27.78
C TYR A 171 -2.80 -2.91 26.81
N SER A 172 -4.08 -3.07 27.15
CA SER A 172 -5.21 -2.75 26.24
C SER A 172 -5.34 -1.28 25.88
N VAL A 173 -4.91 -0.36 26.76
CA VAL A 173 -5.10 1.08 26.62
C VAL A 173 -3.81 1.88 26.49
N SER A 174 -2.67 1.21 26.30
CA SER A 174 -1.39 1.88 26.06
C SER A 174 -0.64 1.22 24.90
N LEU A 175 0.46 1.85 24.48
CA LEU A 175 1.43 1.27 23.54
C LEU A 175 2.59 0.56 24.26
N HIS A 176 2.60 0.57 25.59
CA HIS A 176 3.71 0.01 26.35
C HIS A 176 3.54 -1.49 26.53
N ARG A 177 4.61 -2.25 26.27
CA ARG A 177 4.63 -3.71 26.42
C ARG A 177 5.63 -4.11 27.50
N TYR A 178 5.24 -5.10 28.28
CA TYR A 178 6.05 -5.65 29.37
C TYR A 178 6.11 -7.17 29.26
N LEU A 179 7.32 -7.72 29.42
CA LEU A 179 7.48 -9.17 29.59
C LEU A 179 7.38 -9.56 31.06
N TYR A 180 6.87 -10.74 31.34
CA TYR A 180 6.77 -11.34 32.67
C TYR A 180 6.95 -12.87 32.61
N VAL A 181 7.09 -13.51 33.76
CA VAL A 181 7.16 -14.97 33.93
C VAL A 181 5.82 -15.46 34.49
N PRO A 182 4.93 -16.06 33.67
CA PRO A 182 3.55 -16.36 34.07
C PRO A 182 3.42 -17.22 35.32
N LYS A 183 4.35 -18.14 35.55
CA LYS A 183 4.35 -19.03 36.72
C LYS A 183 4.55 -18.30 38.05
N LEU A 184 5.26 -17.16 38.04
CA LEU A 184 5.50 -16.35 39.25
C LEU A 184 4.34 -15.39 39.55
N LYS A 185 3.43 -15.15 38.58
CA LYS A 185 2.26 -14.26 38.74
C LYS A 185 2.65 -12.90 39.34
N ASP A 186 2.13 -12.57 40.53
CA ASP A 186 2.37 -11.34 41.27
C ASP A 186 3.84 -11.16 41.70
N GLU A 187 4.61 -12.24 41.80
CA GLU A 187 6.02 -12.19 42.17
C GLU A 187 6.93 -11.97 40.96
N SER A 188 6.38 -12.05 39.74
CA SER A 188 7.16 -11.83 38.54
C SER A 188 7.69 -10.39 38.49
N PRO A 189 9.00 -10.18 38.24
CA PRO A 189 9.49 -8.92 37.72
C PRO A 189 8.92 -8.67 36.30
N PHE A 190 8.92 -7.40 35.89
CA PHE A 190 8.49 -6.98 34.54
C PHE A 190 9.67 -6.44 33.74
N VAL A 191 9.68 -6.63 32.43
CA VAL A 191 10.71 -6.05 31.54
C VAL A 191 10.04 -5.17 30.49
N PRO A 192 10.24 -3.84 30.52
CA PRO A 192 9.76 -2.98 29.45
C PRO A 192 10.48 -3.30 28.15
N VAL A 193 9.74 -3.52 27.07
CA VAL A 193 10.28 -3.93 25.75
C VAL A 193 9.87 -3.01 24.60
N THR A 194 9.19 -1.91 24.92
CA THR A 194 8.87 -0.83 23.99
C THR A 194 9.59 0.44 24.39
N PRO A 195 9.95 1.31 23.44
CA PRO A 195 10.51 2.62 23.75
C PRO A 195 9.63 3.40 24.73
N ASP A 196 10.28 4.17 25.62
CA ASP A 196 9.65 5.07 26.59
C ASP A 196 8.66 4.40 27.57
N ALA A 197 8.63 3.07 27.65
CA ALA A 197 7.81 2.36 28.62
C ALA A 197 8.21 2.74 30.06
N PRO A 198 7.26 3.22 30.88
CA PRO A 198 7.52 3.53 32.28
C PRO A 198 8.13 2.35 33.03
N ALA A 199 9.18 2.61 33.80
CA ALA A 199 9.83 1.64 34.67
C ALA A 199 9.77 2.13 36.12
N ASN A 200 9.46 1.22 37.04
CA ASN A 200 9.44 1.45 38.49
C ASN A 200 10.22 0.32 39.20
N GLU A 201 10.11 0.20 40.52
CA GLU A 201 10.81 -0.82 41.31
C GLU A 201 10.45 -2.27 40.93
N ALA A 202 9.33 -2.51 40.24
CA ALA A 202 8.93 -3.82 39.75
C ALA A 202 9.54 -4.18 38.38
N ALA A 203 10.22 -3.23 37.72
CA ALA A 203 10.78 -3.39 36.39
C ALA A 203 12.29 -3.70 36.43
N LYS A 204 12.73 -4.66 35.60
CA LYS A 204 14.12 -5.01 35.32
C LYS A 204 14.48 -4.61 33.89
N SER A 205 15.75 -4.33 33.64
CA SER A 205 16.20 -4.04 32.27
C SER A 205 16.30 -5.32 31.43
N LEU A 206 16.10 -5.22 30.12
CA LEU A 206 16.20 -6.38 29.21
C LEU A 206 17.60 -7.04 29.27
N GLY A 207 18.65 -6.26 29.51
CA GLY A 207 20.02 -6.76 29.64
C GLY A 207 20.30 -7.55 30.92
N GLU A 208 19.48 -7.38 31.97
CA GLU A 208 19.56 -8.20 33.19
C GLU A 208 18.95 -9.59 33.00
N VAL A 209 17.99 -9.69 32.08
CA VAL A 209 17.19 -10.90 31.87
C VAL A 209 17.73 -11.75 30.72
N VAL A 210 18.26 -11.11 29.68
CA VAL A 210 18.79 -11.81 28.51
C VAL A 210 20.32 -11.89 28.60
N ALA A 211 20.81 -13.08 28.95
CA ALA A 211 22.24 -13.35 28.98
C ALA A 211 22.87 -13.06 27.61
N ASP A 212 24.04 -12.40 27.60
CA ASP A 212 24.79 -12.10 26.39
C ASP A 212 24.02 -11.28 25.32
N LEU A 213 23.01 -10.49 25.73
CA LEU A 213 22.15 -9.71 24.82
C LEU A 213 22.90 -8.97 23.70
N LYS A 214 24.07 -8.38 24.00
CA LYS A 214 24.91 -7.66 23.02
C LYS A 214 25.45 -8.53 21.88
N LYS A 215 25.45 -9.86 22.02
CA LYS A 215 25.88 -10.84 21.03
C LYS A 215 24.71 -11.42 20.23
N LEU A 216 23.48 -11.09 20.60
CA LEU A 216 22.26 -11.60 19.98
C LEU A 216 21.65 -10.53 19.06
N VAL A 217 20.92 -11.00 18.05
CA VAL A 217 20.17 -10.13 17.13
C VAL A 217 18.69 -10.15 17.54
N PRO A 218 18.06 -9.01 17.84
CA PRO A 218 16.64 -8.99 18.19
C PRO A 218 15.80 -9.31 16.94
N LEU A 219 14.99 -10.38 16.99
CA LEU A 219 14.03 -10.70 15.93
C LEU A 219 12.63 -10.24 16.32
N ASN A 220 12.17 -10.63 17.50
CA ASN A 220 10.86 -10.25 18.04
C ASN A 220 10.96 -10.08 19.57
N PRO A 221 11.71 -9.07 20.05
CA PRO A 221 11.98 -8.90 21.49
C PRO A 221 10.73 -8.54 22.29
N ALA A 222 9.74 -7.89 21.66
CA ALA A 222 8.49 -7.46 22.28
C ALA A 222 7.37 -8.50 22.20
N ALA A 223 7.66 -9.72 21.69
CA ALA A 223 6.67 -10.78 21.51
C ALA A 223 5.42 -10.30 20.74
N GLY A 224 5.61 -9.46 19.73
CA GLY A 224 4.53 -9.05 18.83
C GLY A 224 4.01 -10.23 18.01
N LEU A 225 2.76 -10.13 17.54
CA LEU A 225 2.19 -11.11 16.62
C LEU A 225 3.09 -11.28 15.39
N MET A 226 3.08 -12.46 14.78
CA MET A 226 3.87 -12.75 13.58
C MET A 226 3.00 -13.32 12.48
N LEU A 227 3.29 -12.92 11.24
CA LEU A 227 2.57 -13.34 10.04
C LEU A 227 3.60 -13.82 9.02
N ILE A 228 3.38 -15.02 8.49
CA ILE A 228 4.27 -15.63 7.50
C ILE A 228 3.52 -15.71 6.18
N ARG A 229 4.06 -15.09 5.12
CA ARG A 229 3.47 -15.17 3.78
C ARG A 229 4.50 -15.45 2.70
N ASN A 230 4.04 -15.90 1.54
CA ASN A 230 4.89 -16.09 0.37
C ASN A 230 5.49 -14.76 -0.10
N PHE A 231 6.78 -14.74 -0.39
CA PHE A 231 7.46 -13.57 -0.94
C PHE A 231 7.57 -13.66 -2.47
N SER A 232 7.26 -12.57 -3.16
CA SER A 232 7.54 -12.40 -4.58
C SER A 232 8.65 -11.36 -4.76
N ALA A 233 9.75 -11.78 -5.40
CA ALA A 233 10.99 -11.02 -5.42
C ALA A 233 10.96 -9.76 -6.31
N ILE A 234 10.04 -9.70 -7.26
CA ILE A 234 9.96 -8.62 -8.24
C ILE A 234 8.96 -7.59 -7.71
N ASP A 235 9.42 -6.37 -7.49
CA ASP A 235 8.56 -5.23 -7.18
C ASP A 235 7.80 -4.76 -8.44
N PHE A 236 6.84 -3.86 -8.24
CA PHE A 236 5.99 -3.39 -9.33
C PHE A 236 6.76 -2.64 -10.41
N GLU A 237 7.63 -1.70 -10.02
CA GLU A 237 8.40 -0.88 -10.97
C GLU A 237 9.36 -1.74 -11.82
N ALA A 238 10.09 -2.65 -11.19
CA ALA A 238 10.99 -3.56 -11.86
C ALA A 238 10.26 -4.44 -12.88
N PHE A 239 9.04 -4.86 -12.57
CA PHE A 239 8.24 -5.64 -13.52
C PHE A 239 7.74 -4.80 -14.69
N VAL A 240 7.29 -3.57 -14.43
CA VAL A 240 6.93 -2.59 -15.49
C VAL A 240 8.12 -2.32 -16.39
N ASP A 241 9.29 -2.13 -15.81
CA ASP A 241 10.55 -1.95 -16.53
C ASP A 241 10.90 -3.16 -17.38
N LEU A 242 10.78 -4.37 -16.82
CA LEU A 242 11.00 -5.63 -17.53
C LEU A 242 10.06 -5.77 -18.73
N LEU A 243 8.76 -5.47 -18.58
CA LEU A 243 7.80 -5.47 -19.69
C LEU A 243 8.15 -4.45 -20.77
N SER A 244 8.79 -3.34 -20.38
CA SER A 244 9.22 -2.28 -21.29
C SER A 244 10.56 -2.59 -21.99
N GLY A 245 11.19 -3.73 -21.69
CA GLY A 245 12.50 -4.13 -22.23
C GLY A 245 13.70 -3.77 -21.34
N GLY A 246 13.47 -3.37 -20.09
CA GLY A 246 14.52 -3.20 -19.08
C GLY A 246 15.03 -4.53 -18.52
N ALA A 247 16.17 -4.47 -17.82
CA ALA A 247 16.71 -5.60 -17.09
C ALA A 247 16.34 -5.52 -15.60
N TRP A 248 16.16 -6.68 -14.96
CA TRP A 248 16.01 -6.75 -13.50
C TRP A 248 17.31 -7.20 -12.85
N GLU A 249 17.88 -6.37 -11.98
CA GLU A 249 19.19 -6.65 -11.40
C GLU A 249 19.16 -7.61 -10.22
N GLY A 250 18.02 -7.69 -9.51
CA GLY A 250 17.81 -8.43 -8.27
C GLY A 250 17.26 -7.51 -7.17
N ILE A 251 17.24 -7.97 -5.92
CA ILE A 251 16.74 -7.16 -4.79
C ILE A 251 17.88 -6.32 -4.23
N LEU A 252 17.70 -5.00 -4.17
CA LEU A 252 18.67 -4.11 -3.54
C LEU A 252 18.64 -4.25 -2.02
N GLN A 253 19.80 -4.48 -1.42
CA GLN A 253 20.00 -4.62 0.02
C GLN A 253 21.23 -3.81 0.43
N GLY A 254 20.98 -2.57 0.88
CA GLY A 254 22.04 -1.59 1.12
C GLY A 254 22.82 -1.28 -0.16
N ARG A 255 24.10 -1.65 -0.19
CA ARG A 255 24.97 -1.49 -1.38
C ARG A 255 25.15 -2.78 -2.19
N SER A 256 24.47 -3.86 -1.82
CA SER A 256 24.58 -5.16 -2.46
C SER A 256 23.28 -5.59 -3.11
N VAL A 257 23.38 -6.32 -4.21
CA VAL A 257 22.25 -6.98 -4.85
C VAL A 257 22.14 -8.40 -4.31
N LEU A 258 20.95 -8.76 -3.84
CA LEU A 258 20.62 -10.10 -3.39
C LEU A 258 19.98 -10.88 -4.54
N ASP A 259 20.67 -11.93 -4.97
CA ASP A 259 20.17 -12.86 -5.99
C ASP A 259 19.49 -14.06 -5.31
N LEU A 260 18.18 -14.19 -5.51
CA LEU A 260 17.35 -15.25 -4.95
C LEU A 260 17.23 -16.45 -5.88
N GLY A 261 18.36 -16.91 -6.39
CA GLY A 261 18.45 -18.20 -7.07
C GLY A 261 18.32 -18.15 -8.58
N GLY A 262 18.97 -17.19 -9.23
CA GLY A 262 19.11 -17.18 -10.68
C GLY A 262 17.90 -16.62 -11.44
N LEU A 263 16.83 -16.20 -10.74
CA LEU A 263 15.74 -15.44 -11.36
C LEU A 263 16.28 -14.18 -12.04
N ALA A 264 17.27 -13.52 -11.43
CA ALA A 264 17.96 -12.40 -12.03
C ALA A 264 18.70 -12.81 -13.31
N GLU A 265 19.33 -13.98 -13.39
CA GLU A 265 19.98 -14.46 -14.61
C GLU A 265 18.96 -14.76 -15.73
N VAL A 266 17.83 -15.39 -15.37
CA VAL A 266 16.72 -15.66 -16.29
C VAL A 266 16.14 -14.36 -16.85
N LEU A 267 16.10 -13.28 -16.06
CA LEU A 267 15.54 -11.99 -16.45
C LEU A 267 16.57 -11.04 -17.08
N LYS A 268 17.86 -11.15 -16.73
CA LYS A 268 18.99 -10.38 -17.29
C LYS A 268 19.36 -10.78 -18.71
N GLY A 269 18.99 -11.98 -19.17
CA GLY A 269 19.42 -12.50 -20.46
C GLY A 269 19.33 -11.45 -21.58
N ASP A 270 20.46 -11.25 -22.28
CA ASP A 270 20.68 -10.26 -23.35
C ASP A 270 19.48 -10.11 -24.30
N ASP A 271 19.34 -8.95 -24.95
CA ASP A 271 18.30 -8.71 -25.96
C ASP A 271 18.21 -9.83 -27.02
N ALA A 272 19.34 -10.45 -27.36
CA ALA A 272 19.40 -11.61 -28.27
C ALA A 272 18.80 -12.91 -27.69
N ALA A 273 18.81 -13.09 -26.37
CA ALA A 273 18.17 -14.18 -25.64
C ALA A 273 16.67 -13.95 -25.40
N LEU A 274 16.18 -12.70 -25.54
CA LEU A 274 14.74 -12.38 -25.48
C LEU A 274 13.94 -13.10 -26.59
N TYR A 275 14.56 -13.41 -27.72
CA TYR A 275 13.87 -13.85 -28.93
C TYR A 275 13.49 -15.34 -28.97
N GLY A 276 13.98 -16.18 -28.04
CA GLY A 276 13.80 -17.65 -28.10
C GLY A 276 13.35 -18.35 -26.82
N GLN A 277 13.26 -17.66 -25.68
CA GLN A 277 13.09 -18.30 -24.36
C GLN A 277 11.63 -18.38 -23.85
N GLY A 278 10.63 -17.99 -24.63
CA GLY A 278 9.23 -18.04 -24.19
C GLY A 278 8.88 -17.05 -23.08
N ARG A 279 9.47 -15.84 -23.11
CA ARG A 279 9.11 -14.72 -22.22
C ARG A 279 7.79 -14.05 -22.63
N LEU A 280 7.68 -13.80 -23.94
CA LEU A 280 6.59 -13.11 -24.62
C LEU A 280 6.11 -13.96 -25.80
N PHE A 281 4.84 -13.86 -26.15
CA PHE A 281 4.16 -14.56 -27.23
C PHE A 281 4.50 -13.96 -28.60
N LEU A 282 4.42 -12.63 -28.72
CA LEU A 282 4.71 -11.86 -29.93
C LEU A 282 6.12 -11.27 -29.95
N GLY A 283 6.90 -11.42 -28.88
CA GLY A 283 8.31 -11.01 -28.82
C GLY A 283 9.16 -11.42 -30.03
N PRO A 284 9.02 -12.65 -30.57
CA PRO A 284 9.72 -13.08 -31.79
C PRO A 284 9.36 -12.31 -33.07
N HIS A 285 8.25 -11.57 -33.09
CA HIS A 285 7.84 -10.72 -34.22
C HIS A 285 8.46 -9.32 -34.18
N GLY A 286 9.48 -9.11 -33.34
CA GLY A 286 10.21 -7.85 -33.27
C GLY A 286 9.49 -6.79 -32.43
N ARG A 287 9.89 -5.53 -32.63
CA ARG A 287 9.46 -4.37 -31.82
C ARG A 287 7.96 -4.13 -31.81
N TRP A 288 7.33 -4.42 -32.94
CA TRP A 288 5.89 -4.25 -33.15
C TRP A 288 5.06 -5.24 -32.33
N GLY A 289 5.48 -6.51 -32.33
CA GLY A 289 4.84 -7.54 -31.50
C GLY A 289 5.00 -7.23 -30.01
N ARG A 290 6.19 -6.79 -29.59
CA ARG A 290 6.46 -6.36 -28.22
C ARG A 290 5.58 -5.20 -27.79
N LEU A 291 5.44 -4.14 -28.59
CA LEU A 291 4.64 -2.97 -28.23
C LEU A 291 3.21 -3.35 -27.84
N ILE A 292 2.53 -4.12 -28.70
CA ILE A 292 1.13 -4.53 -28.50
C ILE A 292 1.00 -5.47 -27.29
N GLU A 293 1.91 -6.42 -27.17
CA GLU A 293 1.88 -7.39 -26.07
C GLU A 293 2.18 -6.73 -24.72
N THR A 294 3.18 -5.86 -24.66
CA THR A 294 3.52 -5.06 -23.48
C THR A 294 2.34 -4.19 -23.07
N PHE A 295 1.62 -3.58 -24.02
CA PHE A 295 0.41 -2.83 -23.71
C PHE A 295 -0.63 -3.70 -22.99
N HIS A 296 -0.91 -4.88 -23.54
CA HIS A 296 -1.87 -5.82 -22.95
C HIS A 296 -1.46 -6.28 -21.55
N LEU A 297 -0.20 -6.67 -21.36
CA LEU A 297 0.33 -7.15 -20.07
C LEU A 297 0.35 -6.04 -19.01
N LYS A 298 0.66 -4.80 -19.40
CA LYS A 298 0.60 -3.63 -18.50
C LYS A 298 -0.84 -3.33 -18.05
N LEU A 299 -1.84 -3.44 -18.93
CA LEU A 299 -3.23 -3.30 -18.53
C LEU A 299 -3.69 -4.41 -17.57
N LEU A 300 -3.28 -5.66 -17.81
CA LEU A 300 -3.54 -6.77 -16.88
C LEU A 300 -2.94 -6.51 -15.50
N LEU A 301 -1.69 -6.02 -15.46
CA LEU A 301 -1.00 -5.67 -14.22
C LEU A 301 -1.74 -4.57 -13.43
N LEU A 302 -2.25 -3.55 -14.13
CA LEU A 302 -3.05 -2.49 -13.50
C LEU A 302 -4.39 -3.00 -12.99
N MET A 303 -5.07 -3.88 -13.75
CA MET A 303 -6.30 -4.52 -13.30
C MET A 303 -6.08 -5.31 -12.01
N ASP A 304 -5.00 -6.08 -11.91
CA ASP A 304 -4.65 -6.81 -10.69
C ASP A 304 -4.35 -5.85 -9.51
N ALA A 305 -3.64 -4.74 -9.76
CA ALA A 305 -3.35 -3.75 -8.73
C ALA A 305 -4.64 -3.10 -8.19
N VAL A 306 -5.53 -2.64 -9.07
CA VAL A 306 -6.82 -2.05 -8.67
C VAL A 306 -7.71 -3.09 -7.97
N SER A 307 -7.76 -4.32 -8.47
CA SER A 307 -8.59 -5.40 -7.92
C SER A 307 -8.16 -5.81 -6.51
N THR A 308 -6.85 -5.93 -6.29
CA THR A 308 -6.31 -6.30 -4.97
C THR A 308 -6.50 -5.20 -3.94
N VAL A 309 -6.35 -3.93 -4.31
CA VAL A 309 -6.72 -2.79 -3.45
C VAL A 309 -8.21 -2.80 -3.12
N ARG A 310 -9.07 -2.93 -4.13
CA ARG A 310 -10.54 -2.98 -3.95
C ARG A 310 -10.95 -4.09 -2.98
N THR A 311 -10.35 -5.27 -3.10
CA THR A 311 -10.61 -6.42 -2.22
C THR A 311 -10.22 -6.11 -0.77
N VAL A 312 -9.02 -5.57 -0.54
CA VAL A 312 -8.56 -5.24 0.82
C VAL A 312 -9.42 -4.14 1.44
N VAL A 313 -9.76 -3.09 0.68
CA VAL A 313 -10.63 -2.00 1.14
C VAL A 313 -12.06 -2.49 1.41
N GLU A 314 -12.59 -3.44 0.63
CA GLU A 314 -13.90 -4.04 0.88
C GLU A 314 -13.94 -4.80 2.21
N HIS A 315 -12.90 -5.59 2.49
CA HIS A 315 -12.85 -6.38 3.72
C HIS A 315 -12.58 -5.54 4.97
N GLN A 316 -11.71 -4.54 4.85
CA GLN A 316 -11.35 -3.69 6.00
C GLN A 316 -12.28 -2.51 6.19
N GLN A 317 -13.06 -2.13 5.17
CA GLN A 317 -13.83 -0.88 5.12
C GLN A 317 -13.00 0.34 5.53
N ARG A 318 -11.72 0.31 5.17
CA ARG A 318 -10.71 1.32 5.49
C ARG A 318 -9.87 1.62 4.24
N PRO A 319 -9.61 2.89 3.89
CA PRO A 319 -8.68 3.24 2.81
C PRO A 319 -7.23 2.87 3.20
N LEU A 320 -6.31 2.87 2.25
CA LEU A 320 -4.89 2.58 2.50
C LEU A 320 -4.13 3.87 2.82
N LEU A 321 -4.36 4.93 2.03
CA LEU A 321 -3.79 6.28 2.13
C LEU A 321 -2.28 6.40 1.93
N ASP A 322 -1.60 5.31 1.61
CA ASP A 322 -0.14 5.26 1.44
C ASP A 322 0.32 4.43 0.24
N LEU A 323 -0.58 4.12 -0.69
CA LEU A 323 -0.24 3.36 -1.89
C LEU A 323 0.90 3.98 -2.69
N CYS A 324 1.88 3.14 -3.01
CA CYS A 324 3.02 3.42 -3.87
C CYS A 324 3.45 2.11 -4.57
N PRO A 325 4.46 2.12 -5.46
CA PRO A 325 4.90 0.92 -6.15
C PRO A 325 5.37 -0.19 -5.20
N GLU A 326 6.00 0.19 -4.08
CA GLU A 326 6.46 -0.74 -3.04
C GLU A 326 5.32 -1.39 -2.25
N SER A 327 4.10 -0.84 -2.33
CA SER A 327 2.89 -1.49 -1.81
C SER A 327 2.53 -2.76 -2.60
N PHE A 328 3.15 -3.00 -3.76
CA PHE A 328 2.85 -4.14 -4.62
C PHE A 328 4.08 -5.02 -4.86
N GLN A 329 3.81 -6.30 -5.06
CA GLN A 329 4.77 -7.27 -5.58
C GLN A 329 4.18 -7.95 -6.79
N VAL A 330 5.03 -8.38 -7.71
CA VAL A 330 4.62 -9.14 -8.89
C VAL A 330 5.02 -10.59 -8.72
N GLN A 331 4.01 -11.44 -8.57
CA GLN A 331 4.18 -12.88 -8.56
C GLN A 331 4.13 -13.39 -10.00
N ILE A 332 5.18 -14.07 -10.44
CA ILE A 332 5.19 -14.82 -11.69
C ILE A 332 4.78 -16.26 -11.37
N GLY A 333 3.72 -16.76 -12.00
CA GLY A 333 3.29 -18.14 -11.83
C GLY A 333 4.23 -19.17 -12.49
N PRO A 334 3.98 -20.47 -12.27
CA PRO A 334 4.73 -21.53 -12.94
C PRO A 334 4.54 -21.43 -14.46
N SER A 335 5.65 -21.57 -15.20
CA SER A 335 5.61 -21.58 -16.67
C SER A 335 4.96 -22.88 -17.14
N GLY A 336 3.72 -22.81 -17.62
CA GLY A 336 3.10 -23.94 -18.32
C GLY A 336 3.83 -24.24 -19.63
N CYS A 337 3.61 -25.43 -20.19
CA CYS A 337 4.26 -25.85 -21.44
C CYS A 337 3.85 -25.05 -22.70
N ALA A 338 2.90 -24.11 -22.60
CA ALA A 338 2.34 -23.39 -23.75
C ALA A 338 2.12 -21.88 -23.54
N LEU A 339 2.40 -21.33 -22.34
CA LEU A 339 2.22 -19.91 -22.07
C LEU A 339 3.55 -19.26 -21.71
N PRO A 340 3.88 -18.10 -22.31
CA PRO A 340 5.06 -17.36 -21.91
C PRO A 340 4.94 -16.93 -20.46
N PHE A 341 6.03 -17.02 -19.69
CA PHE A 341 5.91 -16.93 -18.24
C PHE A 341 5.50 -15.53 -17.74
N LEU A 342 5.78 -14.46 -18.49
CA LEU A 342 5.34 -13.11 -18.11
C LEU A 342 3.82 -12.94 -18.15
N TRP A 343 3.09 -13.80 -18.88
CA TRP A 343 1.61 -13.80 -18.89
C TRP A 343 1.00 -14.36 -17.60
N THR A 344 1.81 -15.09 -16.83
CA THR A 344 1.40 -15.63 -15.54
C THR A 344 1.63 -14.63 -14.40
N ALA A 345 2.18 -13.45 -14.71
CA ALA A 345 2.42 -12.42 -13.73
C ALA A 345 1.10 -11.87 -13.16
N ARG A 346 1.10 -11.60 -11.86
CA ARG A 346 0.00 -10.95 -11.15
C ARG A 346 0.54 -9.92 -10.18
N ALA A 347 0.05 -8.68 -10.25
CA ALA A 347 0.30 -7.69 -9.20
C ALA A 347 -0.47 -8.10 -7.94
N ARG A 348 0.17 -7.99 -6.78
CA ARG A 348 -0.42 -8.35 -5.49
C ARG A 348 -0.07 -7.30 -4.46
N LEU A 349 -1.07 -6.92 -3.67
CA LEU A 349 -0.87 -6.01 -2.57
C LEU A 349 0.02 -6.67 -1.49
N ALA A 350 1.16 -6.04 -1.24
CA ALA A 350 2.16 -6.41 -0.26
C ALA A 350 2.04 -5.64 1.05
N ASP A 351 1.29 -4.53 1.05
CA ASP A 351 1.03 -3.70 2.22
C ASP A 351 -0.47 -3.34 2.29
N ALA A 352 -1.11 -3.64 3.42
CA ALA A 352 -2.53 -3.34 3.64
C ALA A 352 -2.76 -1.91 4.19
N GLY A 353 -1.74 -1.06 4.12
CA GLY A 353 -1.83 0.38 4.24
C GLY A 353 -2.05 0.91 5.65
N ASP A 354 -1.78 2.20 5.78
CA ASP A 354 -1.50 2.83 7.07
C ASP A 354 -2.62 3.72 7.62
N ALA A 355 -3.75 3.84 6.93
CA ALA A 355 -4.83 4.70 7.40
C ALA A 355 -5.25 4.39 8.85
N ILE A 356 -5.39 5.41 9.69
CA ILE A 356 -5.93 5.30 11.04
C ILE A 356 -7.30 5.94 11.04
N GLU A 357 -8.31 5.19 11.46
CA GLU A 357 -9.64 5.74 11.70
C GLU A 357 -9.58 6.65 12.93
N LEU A 358 -10.07 7.88 12.78
CA LEU A 358 -10.23 8.82 13.87
C LEU A 358 -11.62 8.61 14.49
N PRO A 359 -11.72 8.08 15.73
CA PRO A 359 -13.00 7.79 16.34
C PRO A 359 -13.70 9.09 16.75
N ILE A 360 -14.66 9.54 15.94
CA ILE A 360 -15.54 10.67 16.25
C ILE A 360 -16.93 10.09 16.57
N GLU A 361 -17.22 9.91 17.87
CA GLU A 361 -18.41 9.18 18.33
C GLU A 361 -19.77 9.70 17.82
N SER A 362 -19.84 10.95 17.36
CA SER A 362 -21.09 11.63 16.99
C SER A 362 -21.36 11.70 15.50
N THR A 363 -20.45 11.21 14.65
CA THR A 363 -20.60 11.33 13.21
C THR A 363 -20.76 9.97 12.55
N GLU A 364 -21.70 9.87 11.62
CA GLU A 364 -21.78 8.75 10.69
C GLU A 364 -20.62 8.76 9.68
N THR A 365 -20.01 9.94 9.45
CA THR A 365 -18.82 10.08 8.61
C THR A 365 -17.58 9.60 9.34
N GLN A 366 -16.89 8.62 8.75
CA GLN A 366 -15.58 8.17 9.22
C GLN A 366 -14.49 9.08 8.65
N TYR A 367 -13.54 9.47 9.50
CA TYR A 367 -12.37 10.22 9.10
C TYR A 367 -11.14 9.34 9.21
N TYR A 368 -10.28 9.41 8.21
CA TYR A 368 -9.05 8.63 8.15
C TYR A 368 -7.85 9.55 8.08
N LEU A 369 -6.83 9.24 8.88
CA LEU A 369 -5.56 9.94 8.92
C LEU A 369 -4.46 9.06 8.34
N PRO A 370 -3.54 9.59 7.52
CA PRO A 370 -2.32 8.87 7.19
C PRO A 370 -1.46 8.76 8.44
N ALA A 371 -1.07 7.55 8.84
CA ALA A 371 -0.35 7.38 10.09
C ALA A 371 1.07 7.97 10.06
N ARG A 372 1.80 7.73 8.97
CA ARG A 372 3.17 8.25 8.81
C ARG A 372 3.13 9.67 8.28
N ALA A 373 3.86 10.57 8.94
CA ALA A 373 4.23 11.86 8.36
C ALA A 373 5.25 11.62 7.24
N THR A 374 4.77 11.11 6.11
CA THR A 374 5.62 10.89 4.94
C THR A 374 5.92 12.24 4.31
N GLY A 375 7.16 12.43 3.86
CA GLY A 375 7.50 13.58 3.03
C GLY A 375 6.62 13.67 1.78
N SER A 376 6.84 14.72 0.99
CA SER A 376 6.17 14.87 -0.30
C SER A 376 6.34 13.61 -1.16
N SER A 377 5.23 12.97 -1.53
CA SER A 377 5.19 11.85 -2.45
C SER A 377 4.24 12.17 -3.59
N ILE A 378 4.67 11.93 -4.82
CA ILE A 378 3.84 12.11 -6.03
C ILE A 378 2.66 11.14 -6.09
N TYR A 379 2.72 10.02 -5.36
CA TYR A 379 1.62 9.06 -5.27
C TYR A 379 0.50 9.51 -4.33
N ARG A 380 0.67 10.66 -3.66
CA ARG A 380 -0.31 11.21 -2.74
C ARG A 380 -0.78 12.57 -3.24
N PRO A 381 -2.08 12.89 -3.10
CA PRO A 381 -2.57 14.23 -3.34
C PRO A 381 -1.81 15.28 -2.53
N ALA A 382 -1.54 16.44 -3.12
CA ALA A 382 -0.87 17.54 -2.44
C ALA A 382 -1.62 18.02 -1.17
N SER A 383 -2.96 17.89 -1.17
CA SER A 383 -3.82 18.19 -0.01
C SER A 383 -3.57 17.28 1.20
N MET A 384 -3.01 16.08 1.00
CA MET A 384 -2.66 15.17 2.10
C MET A 384 -1.32 15.52 2.75
N GLY A 385 -0.38 16.09 1.98
CA GLY A 385 1.02 16.27 2.42
C GLY A 385 1.23 17.38 3.45
N ASN A 386 0.25 18.27 3.66
CA ASN A 386 0.37 19.41 4.56
C ASN A 386 -0.81 19.45 5.53
N ALA A 387 -0.76 18.64 6.60
CA ALA A 387 -1.58 18.91 7.77
C ALA A 387 -1.27 20.35 8.22
N THR A 388 -2.18 21.26 7.91
CA THR A 388 -1.98 22.68 8.20
C THR A 388 -2.30 22.87 9.67
N GLY A 389 -1.24 22.91 10.48
CA GLY A 389 -1.34 23.05 11.92
C GLY A 389 -0.65 24.32 12.41
N GLY A 390 -1.03 24.76 13.60
CA GLY A 390 -0.43 25.95 14.19
C GLY A 390 -1.03 26.28 15.55
N GLN A 391 -0.93 27.56 15.92
CA GLN A 391 -1.54 28.09 17.13
C GLN A 391 -2.54 29.18 16.76
N GLY A 392 -3.76 29.05 17.26
CA GLY A 392 -4.84 30.02 17.03
C GLY A 392 -5.39 30.61 18.32
N GLY A 393 -6.20 31.63 18.21
CA GLY A 393 -7.09 32.09 19.28
C GLY A 393 -8.43 31.37 19.18
N LEU A 394 -8.90 30.79 20.28
CA LEU A 394 -10.25 30.23 20.35
C LEU A 394 -11.09 31.04 21.33
N ARG A 395 -12.34 31.32 20.98
CA ARG A 395 -13.32 31.87 21.92
C ARG A 395 -14.66 31.17 21.74
N ILE A 396 -15.07 30.44 22.77
CA ILE A 396 -16.36 29.76 22.83
C ILE A 396 -17.44 30.82 23.05
N ARG A 397 -18.46 30.86 22.20
CA ARG A 397 -19.57 31.81 22.28
C ARG A 397 -20.82 31.21 22.88
N LYS A 398 -21.05 29.92 22.61
CA LYS A 398 -22.24 29.22 23.04
C LYS A 398 -21.98 27.73 23.09
N ILE A 399 -22.60 27.08 24.07
CA ILE A 399 -22.59 25.63 24.24
C ILE A 399 -24.03 25.14 24.14
N PHE A 400 -24.24 24.10 23.33
CA PHE A 400 -25.51 23.44 23.16
C PHE A 400 -25.40 22.02 23.70
N ASP A 401 -26.51 21.54 24.25
CA ASP A 401 -26.64 20.20 24.81
C ASP A 401 -27.75 19.50 24.02
N ASP A 402 -27.38 18.49 23.24
CA ASP A 402 -28.32 17.62 22.54
C ASP A 402 -28.30 16.25 23.21
N ALA A 403 -29.46 15.80 23.70
CA ALA A 403 -29.59 14.54 24.41
C ALA A 403 -29.20 13.31 23.56
N ARG A 404 -29.19 13.42 22.22
CA ARG A 404 -28.83 12.34 21.30
C ARG A 404 -27.41 12.47 20.77
N GLU A 405 -27.01 13.67 20.36
CA GLU A 405 -25.74 13.90 19.65
C GLU A 405 -24.61 14.41 20.55
N GLY A 406 -24.89 14.74 21.81
CA GLY A 406 -23.91 15.23 22.78
C GLY A 406 -23.81 16.76 22.80
N ILE A 407 -22.64 17.26 23.19
CA ILE A 407 -22.42 18.69 23.42
C ILE A 407 -21.77 19.32 22.19
N PHE A 408 -22.34 20.45 21.75
CA PHE A 408 -21.83 21.26 20.64
C PHE A 408 -21.32 22.59 21.13
N LEU A 409 -20.23 23.08 20.54
CA LEU A 409 -19.66 24.38 20.82
C LEU A 409 -19.68 25.20 19.53
N GLU A 410 -20.16 26.44 19.63
CA GLU A 410 -20.02 27.44 18.58
C GLU A 410 -19.13 28.57 19.08
N GLY A 411 -18.27 29.09 18.21
CA GLY A 411 -17.34 30.12 18.61
C GLY A 411 -16.67 30.85 17.46
N THR A 412 -15.65 31.61 17.81
CA THR A 412 -14.70 32.19 16.85
C THR A 412 -13.34 31.53 17.03
N PHE A 413 -12.77 31.12 15.92
CA PHE A 413 -11.39 30.68 15.80
C PHE A 413 -10.61 31.72 14.99
N THR A 414 -9.42 32.10 15.44
CA THR A 414 -8.57 33.07 14.73
C THR A 414 -7.18 32.49 14.55
N THR A 415 -6.60 32.66 13.37
CA THR A 415 -5.23 32.21 13.07
C THR A 415 -4.55 33.17 12.10
N LYS A 416 -3.22 33.19 12.14
CA LYS A 416 -2.39 33.87 11.14
C LYS A 416 -1.98 32.94 9.99
N GLU A 417 -2.17 31.64 10.17
CA GLU A 417 -1.88 30.65 9.14
C GLU A 417 -2.88 30.78 7.99
N ARG A 418 -2.39 30.60 6.75
CA ARG A 418 -3.26 30.56 5.58
C ARG A 418 -3.92 29.18 5.53
N LEU A 419 -5.23 29.15 5.75
CA LEU A 419 -6.02 27.93 5.71
C LEU A 419 -6.74 27.82 4.37
N GLU A 420 -6.53 26.70 3.68
CA GLU A 420 -7.32 26.27 2.53
C GLU A 420 -8.13 25.07 2.99
N ILE A 421 -9.41 25.28 3.30
CA ILE A 421 -10.28 24.29 3.96
C ILE A 421 -11.42 23.96 3.02
N ALA A 422 -11.55 22.69 2.67
CA ALA A 422 -12.70 22.17 1.95
C ALA A 422 -13.91 22.09 2.89
N GLY A 423 -15.13 22.12 2.33
CA GLY A 423 -16.37 22.17 3.13
C GLY A 423 -16.57 20.99 4.09
N HIS A 424 -15.87 19.88 3.88
CA HIS A 424 -15.95 18.67 4.69
C HIS A 424 -14.76 18.46 5.64
N ASP A 425 -13.75 19.32 5.58
CA ASP A 425 -12.58 19.21 6.46
C ASP A 425 -12.96 19.58 7.90
N LEU A 426 -12.25 18.95 8.84
CA LEU A 426 -12.34 19.26 10.25
C LEU A 426 -11.13 20.05 10.71
N ILE A 427 -11.30 20.82 11.77
CA ILE A 427 -10.22 21.36 12.58
C ILE A 427 -10.26 20.66 13.92
N TRP A 428 -9.15 20.02 14.26
CA TRP A 428 -8.88 19.53 15.59
C TRP A 428 -8.27 20.65 16.42
N LEU A 429 -8.97 21.05 17.49
CA LEU A 429 -8.56 22.10 18.42
C LEU A 429 -8.26 21.47 19.78
N GLN A 430 -7.10 21.77 20.33
CA GLN A 430 -6.65 21.17 21.60
C GLN A 430 -6.76 22.19 22.73
N LEU A 431 -7.88 22.19 23.44
CA LEU A 431 -8.21 23.19 24.44
C LEU A 431 -7.60 22.86 25.81
N PRO A 432 -6.73 23.72 26.38
CA PRO A 432 -6.28 23.56 27.75
C PRO A 432 -7.38 24.03 28.72
N LEU A 433 -7.94 23.10 29.50
CA LEU A 433 -8.81 23.42 30.64
C LEU A 433 -8.07 23.11 31.95
N ALA A 434 -8.53 23.71 33.06
CA ALA A 434 -7.81 23.79 34.33
C ALA A 434 -7.16 22.47 34.80
N ASN A 435 -7.84 21.33 34.60
CA ASN A 435 -7.36 20.01 35.05
C ASN A 435 -7.22 18.99 33.92
N SER A 436 -7.43 19.37 32.65
CA SER A 436 -7.39 18.44 31.53
C SER A 436 -7.25 19.17 30.20
N ARG A 437 -6.64 18.51 29.22
CA ARG A 437 -6.77 18.89 27.82
C ARG A 437 -8.06 18.30 27.25
N ILE A 438 -8.77 19.07 26.42
CA ILE A 438 -9.93 18.57 25.68
C ILE A 438 -9.69 18.75 24.19
N ASP A 439 -9.96 17.70 23.44
CA ASP A 439 -9.97 17.72 21.98
C ASP A 439 -11.35 18.15 21.48
N LEU A 440 -11.37 19.08 20.53
CA LEU A 440 -12.58 19.53 19.87
C LEU A 440 -12.43 19.37 18.36
N TYR A 441 -13.35 18.64 17.73
CA TYR A 441 -13.42 18.53 16.28
C TYR A 441 -14.47 19.48 15.75
N ALA A 442 -14.09 20.43 14.89
CA ALA A 442 -14.97 21.49 14.42
C ALA A 442 -14.92 21.72 12.91
N ARG A 443 -16.05 22.12 12.33
CA ARG A 443 -16.11 22.64 10.97
C ARG A 443 -16.02 24.15 10.99
N LEU A 444 -15.24 24.71 10.07
CA LEU A 444 -15.25 26.15 9.83
C LEU A 444 -16.39 26.51 8.88
N GLN A 445 -17.10 27.59 9.21
CA GLN A 445 -18.17 28.12 8.37
C GLN A 445 -17.61 29.23 7.49
N ALA A 446 -17.42 28.94 6.21
CA ALA A 446 -16.93 29.91 5.21
C ALA A 446 -17.92 31.05 4.95
N ASP A 447 -19.23 30.79 5.08
CA ASP A 447 -20.30 31.72 4.71
C ASP A 447 -20.58 32.82 5.74
N ALA A 448 -19.92 32.77 6.90
CA ALA A 448 -20.08 33.75 7.96
C ALA A 448 -18.93 34.76 7.94
N ALA A 449 -19.03 35.76 7.04
CA ALA A 449 -18.04 36.81 6.86
C ALA A 449 -17.54 37.41 8.20
N LEU A 450 -16.28 37.14 8.55
CA LEU A 450 -15.52 37.79 9.60
C LEU A 450 -14.27 38.45 8.98
N ALA A 451 -13.49 39.16 9.78
CA ALA A 451 -12.23 39.75 9.32
C ALA A 451 -11.26 38.65 8.81
N ALA A 452 -10.32 39.02 7.92
CA ALA A 452 -9.35 38.07 7.39
C ALA A 452 -8.59 37.33 8.52
N GLY A 453 -8.59 36.00 8.47
CA GLY A 453 -7.98 35.14 9.50
C GLY A 453 -8.89 34.80 10.69
N GLU A 454 -10.14 35.28 10.69
CA GLU A 454 -11.16 34.91 11.68
C GLU A 454 -12.24 34.03 11.05
N TRP A 455 -12.63 32.98 11.75
CA TRP A 455 -13.60 32.00 11.29
C TRP A 455 -14.63 31.73 12.37
N ARG A 456 -15.89 31.53 11.96
CA ARG A 456 -16.88 30.87 12.81
C ARG A 456 -16.60 29.38 12.76
N PHE A 457 -16.66 28.73 13.91
CA PHE A 457 -16.60 27.28 13.97
C PHE A 457 -17.82 26.73 14.71
N ARG A 458 -18.18 25.50 14.36
CA ARG A 458 -19.11 24.68 15.12
C ARG A 458 -18.50 23.29 15.31
N THR A 459 -18.45 22.80 16.53
CA THR A 459 -17.96 21.44 16.78
C THR A 459 -18.95 20.40 16.29
N MET A 460 -18.45 19.19 16.03
CA MET A 460 -19.28 18.00 16.08
C MET A 460 -19.77 17.78 17.52
N GLY A 461 -20.88 17.05 17.67
CA GLY A 461 -21.39 16.68 18.99
C GLY A 461 -20.36 15.81 19.71
N GLN A 462 -20.08 16.04 20.99
CA GLN A 462 -19.08 15.25 21.69
C GLN A 462 -19.56 14.93 23.10
N LYS A 463 -19.22 13.73 23.58
CA LYS A 463 -19.50 13.34 24.96
C LYS A 463 -18.35 13.78 25.84
N PHE A 464 -18.69 14.50 26.90
CA PHE A 464 -17.75 14.95 27.90
C PHE A 464 -18.21 14.47 29.28
N SER A 465 -17.25 14.20 30.16
CA SER A 465 -17.55 13.93 31.57
C SER A 465 -18.20 15.15 32.23
N THR A 466 -19.01 14.94 33.26
CA THR A 466 -19.67 16.05 33.99
C THR A 466 -18.71 17.16 34.44
N PRO A 467 -17.49 16.86 34.94
CA PRO A 467 -16.50 17.90 35.25
C PRO A 467 -16.05 18.71 34.03
N GLN A 468 -15.84 18.06 32.88
CA GLN A 468 -15.46 18.72 31.63
C GLN A 468 -16.57 19.63 31.11
N VAL A 469 -17.84 19.19 31.15
CA VAL A 469 -19.00 20.02 30.77
C VAL A 469 -19.09 21.28 31.61
N LYS A 470 -18.91 21.15 32.92
CA LYS A 470 -18.91 22.28 33.84
C LYS A 470 -17.78 23.26 33.51
N ALA A 471 -16.56 22.75 33.31
CA ALA A 471 -15.41 23.57 32.94
C ALA A 471 -15.59 24.28 31.59
N LEU A 472 -16.19 23.63 30.60
CA LEU A 472 -16.52 24.24 29.30
C LEU A 472 -17.55 25.38 29.46
N ARG A 473 -18.60 25.19 30.27
CA ARG A 473 -19.59 26.25 30.55
C ARG A 473 -18.98 27.44 31.29
N GLU A 474 -18.08 27.20 32.24
CA GLU A 474 -17.33 28.26 32.93
C GLU A 474 -16.36 29.00 31.99
N ALA A 475 -15.91 28.34 30.93
CA ALA A 475 -15.06 28.90 29.89
C ALA A 475 -15.81 29.68 28.78
N GLU A 476 -17.14 29.73 28.81
CA GLU A 476 -17.92 30.46 27.81
C GLU A 476 -17.56 31.96 27.83
N GLY A 477 -17.23 32.52 26.67
CA GLY A 477 -16.77 33.90 26.51
C GLY A 477 -15.29 34.15 26.83
N VAL A 478 -14.58 33.20 27.45
CA VAL A 478 -13.16 33.32 27.78
C VAL A 478 -12.30 33.10 26.52
N PRO A 479 -11.32 33.97 26.21
CA PRO A 479 -10.39 33.74 25.12
C PRO A 479 -9.30 32.75 25.52
N PHE A 480 -9.05 31.77 24.65
CA PHE A 480 -7.95 30.82 24.72
C PHE A 480 -6.88 31.17 23.69
N PRO A 481 -5.91 32.04 24.02
CA PRO A 481 -4.83 32.35 23.11
C PRO A 481 -3.92 31.14 22.95
N LYS A 482 -3.35 30.98 21.74
CA LYS A 482 -2.38 29.92 21.42
C LYS A 482 -2.93 28.50 21.56
N THR A 483 -4.21 28.30 21.30
CA THR A 483 -4.83 26.97 21.20
C THR A 483 -4.19 26.24 20.01
N PRO A 484 -3.48 25.11 20.24
CA PRO A 484 -2.96 24.30 19.15
C PRO A 484 -4.11 23.80 18.29
N PHE A 485 -3.90 23.80 16.98
CA PHE A 485 -4.88 23.27 16.03
C PHE A 485 -4.20 22.53 14.88
N GLU A 486 -4.97 21.66 14.24
CA GLU A 486 -4.59 20.93 13.03
C GLU A 486 -5.81 20.79 12.12
N VAL A 487 -5.63 21.01 10.81
CA VAL A 487 -6.66 20.74 9.81
C VAL A 487 -6.60 19.26 9.45
N ILE A 488 -7.72 18.56 9.60
CA ILE A 488 -7.93 17.17 9.27
C ILE A 488 -8.78 17.11 8.00
N PRO A 489 -8.18 16.81 6.83
CA PRO A 489 -8.95 16.69 5.60
C PRO A 489 -9.86 15.46 5.63
N LEU A 490 -11.01 15.54 4.95
CA LEU A 490 -11.82 14.34 4.72
C LEU A 490 -11.16 13.47 3.64
N LEU A 491 -10.47 12.41 4.07
CA LEU A 491 -9.79 11.46 3.19
C LEU A 491 -10.52 10.11 3.19
N SER A 492 -10.63 9.50 2.02
CA SER A 492 -11.18 8.15 1.82
C SER A 492 -10.50 7.45 0.63
N SER A 493 -11.08 6.36 0.13
CA SER A 493 -10.59 5.56 -1.00
C SER A 493 -10.36 6.31 -2.34
N PRO A 494 -10.94 7.48 -2.63
CA PRO A 494 -10.54 8.26 -3.80
C PRO A 494 -9.07 8.69 -3.78
N VAL A 495 -8.45 8.78 -2.60
CA VAL A 495 -7.00 8.93 -2.46
C VAL A 495 -6.27 7.73 -3.04
N ASP A 496 -6.71 6.51 -2.70
CA ASP A 496 -6.09 5.28 -3.20
C ASP A 496 -6.28 5.16 -4.72
N LEU A 497 -7.44 5.61 -5.24
CA LEU A 497 -7.70 5.72 -6.68
C LEU A 497 -6.75 6.72 -7.36
N TYR A 498 -6.46 7.86 -6.73
CA TYR A 498 -5.43 8.79 -7.20
C TYR A 498 -4.06 8.11 -7.27
N SER A 499 -3.64 7.41 -6.21
CA SER A 499 -2.35 6.70 -6.18
C SER A 499 -2.26 5.63 -7.27
N LEU A 500 -3.33 4.87 -7.49
CA LEU A 500 -3.46 3.93 -8.60
C LEU A 500 -3.41 4.62 -9.96
N GLY A 501 -3.94 5.84 -10.08
CA GLY A 501 -3.83 6.67 -11.29
C GLY A 501 -2.38 7.05 -11.58
N VAL A 502 -1.62 7.46 -10.56
CA VAL A 502 -0.17 7.73 -10.70
C VAL A 502 0.60 6.47 -11.08
N LEU A 503 0.30 5.31 -10.48
CA LEU A 503 0.87 4.02 -10.87
C LEU A 503 0.53 3.65 -12.32
N ALA A 504 -0.68 3.98 -12.78
CA ALA A 504 -1.09 3.76 -14.17
C ALA A 504 -0.34 4.67 -15.14
N VAL A 505 -0.10 5.94 -14.79
CA VAL A 505 0.77 6.85 -15.54
C VAL A 505 2.18 6.29 -15.63
N GLN A 506 2.76 5.86 -14.49
CA GLN A 506 4.07 5.22 -14.47
C GLN A 506 4.12 3.98 -15.37
N THR A 507 3.09 3.15 -15.28
CA THR A 507 3.04 1.90 -16.03
C THR A 507 2.99 2.14 -17.53
N LEU A 508 2.20 3.12 -17.99
CA LEU A 508 1.86 3.28 -19.41
C LEU A 508 2.67 4.35 -20.14
N LEU A 509 3.24 5.33 -19.43
CA LEU A 509 3.80 6.55 -20.03
C LEU A 509 5.26 6.83 -19.64
N VAL A 510 5.84 6.05 -18.72
CA VAL A 510 7.25 6.19 -18.32
C VAL A 510 8.09 5.16 -19.05
N ASP A 511 9.20 5.64 -19.61
CA ASP A 511 10.19 4.86 -20.36
C ASP A 511 11.62 5.34 -20.02
N GLY A 512 12.60 4.97 -20.84
CA GLY A 512 14.00 5.40 -20.64
C GLY A 512 14.26 6.88 -20.91
N GLN A 513 13.29 7.62 -21.46
CA GLN A 513 13.42 9.02 -21.89
C GLN A 513 12.52 9.98 -21.08
N THR A 514 11.36 9.50 -20.63
CA THR A 514 10.37 10.27 -19.88
C THR A 514 10.29 9.78 -18.46
N THR A 515 10.55 10.68 -17.50
CA THR A 515 10.42 10.38 -16.07
C THR A 515 8.97 10.51 -15.59
N LEU A 516 8.63 9.82 -14.49
CA LEU A 516 7.29 9.87 -13.90
C LEU A 516 6.80 11.29 -13.58
N PRO A 517 7.59 12.21 -12.97
CA PRO A 517 7.12 13.58 -12.74
C PRO A 517 6.72 14.31 -14.02
N VAL A 518 7.45 14.09 -15.13
CA VAL A 518 7.14 14.70 -16.43
C VAL A 518 5.86 14.11 -17.01
N ALA A 519 5.75 12.78 -17.06
CA ALA A 519 4.55 12.11 -17.58
C ALA A 519 3.29 12.50 -16.77
N LEU A 520 3.40 12.57 -15.45
CA LEU A 520 2.30 12.95 -14.57
C LEU A 520 1.86 14.40 -14.79
N ASP A 521 2.80 15.35 -14.91
CA ASP A 521 2.45 16.75 -15.16
C ASP A 521 1.76 16.94 -16.52
N GLU A 522 2.20 16.21 -17.56
CA GLU A 522 1.56 16.20 -18.88
C GLU A 522 0.14 15.62 -18.81
N VAL A 523 -0.07 14.51 -18.11
CA VAL A 523 -1.42 13.92 -17.92
C VAL A 523 -2.34 14.87 -17.14
N LEU A 524 -1.85 15.49 -16.07
CA LEU A 524 -2.64 16.46 -15.29
C LEU A 524 -2.93 17.73 -16.11
N SER A 525 -2.03 18.13 -17.01
CA SER A 525 -2.25 19.25 -17.93
C SER A 525 -3.31 18.91 -18.99
N LEU A 526 -3.27 17.70 -19.56
CA LEU A 526 -4.31 17.20 -20.45
C LEU A 526 -5.67 17.13 -19.76
N ALA A 527 -5.71 16.64 -18.51
CA ALA A 527 -6.93 16.61 -17.70
C ALA A 527 -7.54 18.01 -17.50
N ARG A 528 -6.71 19.01 -17.15
CA ARG A 528 -7.16 20.40 -17.01
C ARG A 528 -7.70 20.97 -18.32
N GLN A 529 -7.05 20.70 -19.44
CA GLN A 529 -7.51 21.16 -20.75
C GLN A 529 -8.85 20.50 -21.13
N ALA A 530 -8.96 19.18 -20.97
CA ALA A 530 -10.20 18.44 -21.23
C ALA A 530 -11.38 18.93 -20.35
N ALA A 531 -11.10 19.35 -19.11
CA ALA A 531 -12.08 19.93 -18.21
C ALA A 531 -12.50 21.36 -18.60
N GLN A 532 -11.59 22.16 -19.16
CA GLN A 532 -11.91 23.50 -19.69
C GLN A 532 -12.78 23.42 -20.95
N GLU A 533 -12.52 22.42 -21.80
CA GLU A 533 -13.28 22.13 -23.03
C GLU A 533 -14.48 21.20 -22.75
N TYR A 534 -14.94 21.09 -21.51
CA TYR A 534 -16.01 20.17 -21.14
C TYR A 534 -17.31 20.46 -21.89
N ASP A 535 -17.83 19.41 -22.52
CA ASP A 535 -19.13 19.37 -23.19
C ASP A 535 -19.81 18.05 -22.81
N GLU A 536 -20.96 18.12 -22.16
CA GLU A 536 -21.73 16.95 -21.71
C GLU A 536 -22.14 16.04 -22.88
N SER A 537 -22.23 16.57 -24.10
CA SER A 537 -22.60 15.81 -25.30
C SER A 537 -21.43 15.05 -25.95
N ALA A 538 -20.18 15.42 -25.63
CA ALA A 538 -18.98 14.81 -26.20
C ALA A 538 -18.28 13.91 -25.16
N PRO A 539 -18.04 12.63 -25.44
CA PRO A 539 -17.21 11.78 -24.58
C PRO A 539 -15.78 12.33 -24.43
N ILE A 540 -15.15 12.12 -23.27
CA ILE A 540 -13.80 12.61 -23.00
C ILE A 540 -12.76 12.09 -24.01
N ASP A 541 -12.90 10.87 -24.53
CA ASP A 541 -11.98 10.29 -25.52
C ASP A 541 -12.06 11.01 -26.88
N GLU A 542 -13.24 11.49 -27.28
CA GLU A 542 -13.39 12.35 -28.46
C GLU A 542 -12.78 13.75 -28.23
N ARG A 543 -12.90 14.29 -27.02
CA ARG A 543 -12.26 15.56 -26.65
C ARG A 543 -10.73 15.42 -26.64
N ILE A 544 -10.18 14.36 -26.05
CA ILE A 544 -8.75 14.04 -26.08
C ILE A 544 -8.26 13.95 -27.53
N GLN A 545 -9.00 13.25 -28.41
CA GLN A 545 -8.65 13.18 -29.82
C GLN A 545 -8.58 14.57 -30.48
N THR A 546 -9.52 15.46 -30.14
CA THR A 546 -9.56 16.83 -30.67
C THR A 546 -8.36 17.65 -30.19
N ILE A 547 -8.00 17.52 -28.90
CA ILE A 547 -6.81 18.15 -28.30
C ILE A 547 -5.52 17.68 -28.98
N PHE A 548 -5.37 16.37 -29.25
CA PHE A 548 -4.19 15.84 -29.95
C PHE A 548 -4.09 16.28 -31.42
N LYS A 549 -5.23 16.54 -32.07
CA LYS A 549 -5.25 17.07 -33.44
C LYS A 549 -4.87 18.55 -33.49
N SER A 550 -5.17 19.31 -32.43
CA SER A 550 -4.88 20.74 -32.36
C SER A 550 -3.44 21.02 -31.91
N ASP A 551 -2.85 20.17 -31.08
CA ASP A 551 -1.46 20.30 -30.62
C ASP A 551 -0.69 18.97 -30.71
N GLN A 552 0.30 18.94 -31.61
CA GLN A 552 1.14 17.77 -31.87
C GLN A 552 2.08 17.44 -30.71
N ARG A 553 2.35 18.37 -29.78
CA ARG A 553 3.18 18.09 -28.60
C ARG A 553 2.62 16.95 -27.76
N TRP A 554 1.29 16.84 -27.67
CA TRP A 554 0.64 15.75 -26.92
C TRP A 554 1.00 14.37 -27.45
N LEU A 555 1.18 14.23 -28.75
CA LEU A 555 1.59 12.98 -29.39
C LEU A 555 3.00 12.56 -28.94
N GLU A 556 3.91 13.51 -28.80
CA GLU A 556 5.30 13.27 -28.37
C GLU A 556 5.39 12.99 -26.86
N SER A 557 4.59 13.69 -26.05
CA SER A 557 4.59 13.53 -24.59
C SER A 557 3.83 12.28 -24.13
N LEU A 558 2.65 12.01 -24.72
CA LEU A 558 1.66 11.05 -24.21
C LEU A 558 1.27 9.98 -25.25
N GLY A 559 2.07 9.75 -26.29
CA GLY A 559 1.81 8.73 -27.31
C GLY A 559 2.13 7.30 -26.85
N ALA A 560 1.55 6.31 -27.53
CA ALA A 560 1.71 4.89 -27.21
C ALA A 560 3.17 4.36 -27.33
N HIS A 561 4.05 5.08 -28.01
CA HIS A 561 5.47 4.74 -28.10
C HIS A 561 6.15 4.65 -26.72
N ARG A 562 5.62 5.32 -25.69
CA ARG A 562 6.09 5.27 -24.29
C ARG A 562 5.89 3.92 -23.60
N LEU A 563 5.17 2.99 -24.21
CA LEU A 563 4.93 1.67 -23.62
C LEU A 563 6.19 0.80 -23.53
N VAL A 564 7.21 1.07 -24.36
CA VAL A 564 8.45 0.30 -24.44
C VAL A 564 9.66 1.24 -24.46
N ARG A 565 10.84 0.73 -24.07
CA ARG A 565 12.12 1.48 -24.12
C ARG A 565 12.74 1.54 -25.51
N GLU A 566 12.31 0.65 -26.40
CA GLU A 566 12.80 0.59 -27.78
C GLU A 566 12.31 1.81 -28.58
N GLU A 567 13.20 2.40 -29.37
CA GLU A 567 12.87 3.60 -30.16
C GLU A 567 11.81 3.29 -31.23
N ILE A 568 10.63 3.89 -31.04
CA ILE A 568 9.50 3.87 -31.97
C ILE A 568 9.03 5.31 -32.15
N ALA A 569 8.87 5.76 -33.40
CA ALA A 569 8.35 7.10 -33.63
C ALA A 569 6.88 7.20 -33.17
N PRO A 570 6.42 8.32 -32.60
CA PRO A 570 5.07 8.44 -32.07
C PRO A 570 3.95 8.08 -33.07
N GLN A 571 4.12 8.45 -34.33
CA GLN A 571 3.17 8.12 -35.40
C GLN A 571 3.17 6.63 -35.74
N GLU A 572 4.36 6.00 -35.78
CA GLU A 572 4.49 4.57 -36.05
C GLU A 572 3.83 3.72 -34.96
N ALA A 573 3.85 4.17 -33.71
CA ALA A 573 3.16 3.47 -32.61
C ALA A 573 1.63 3.41 -32.85
N PHE A 574 1.04 4.43 -33.47
CA PHE A 574 -0.38 4.47 -33.80
C PHE A 574 -0.79 3.62 -35.01
N ASP A 575 0.17 3.15 -35.80
CA ASP A 575 -0.10 2.13 -36.83
C ASP A 575 -0.41 0.76 -36.21
N LEU A 576 -0.06 0.56 -34.92
CA LEU A 576 -0.20 -0.71 -34.21
C LEU A 576 -1.18 -0.66 -33.04
N VAL A 577 -1.11 0.39 -32.24
CA VAL A 577 -2.06 0.66 -31.17
C VAL A 577 -3.14 1.58 -31.75
N PRO A 578 -4.39 1.11 -31.94
CA PRO A 578 -5.42 1.96 -32.53
C PRO A 578 -5.61 3.27 -31.73
N PRO A 579 -5.66 4.45 -32.39
CA PRO A 579 -5.77 5.71 -31.68
C PRO A 579 -6.96 5.78 -30.73
N ASP A 580 -8.13 5.27 -31.14
CA ASP A 580 -9.33 5.25 -30.31
C ASP A 580 -9.16 4.42 -29.03
N LEU A 581 -8.40 3.32 -29.09
CA LEU A 581 -8.05 2.52 -27.92
C LEU A 581 -7.11 3.28 -26.98
N TRP A 582 -6.17 4.04 -27.53
CA TRP A 582 -5.26 4.86 -26.74
C TRP A 582 -5.96 6.06 -26.09
N TRP A 583 -6.87 6.74 -26.79
CA TRP A 583 -7.67 7.82 -26.21
C TRP A 583 -8.51 7.35 -25.05
N GLN A 584 -9.10 6.14 -25.13
CA GLN A 584 -9.80 5.52 -24.01
C GLN A 584 -8.86 5.18 -22.85
N THR A 585 -7.60 4.84 -23.13
CA THR A 585 -6.58 4.61 -22.11
C THR A 585 -6.21 5.91 -21.38
N LEU A 586 -5.98 7.01 -22.11
CA LEU A 586 -5.75 8.31 -21.49
C LEU A 586 -6.98 8.82 -20.74
N ALA A 587 -8.18 8.57 -21.26
CA ALA A 587 -9.43 8.87 -20.59
C ALA A 587 -9.54 8.13 -19.25
N LEU A 588 -9.22 6.83 -19.20
CA LEU A 588 -9.13 6.06 -17.96
C LEU A 588 -8.21 6.76 -16.95
N LEU A 589 -6.99 7.15 -17.36
CA LEU A 589 -6.04 7.83 -16.48
C LEU A 589 -6.62 9.13 -15.89
N ILE A 590 -7.21 9.99 -16.74
CA ILE A 590 -7.78 11.26 -16.28
C ILE A 590 -8.89 11.03 -15.25
N ARG A 591 -9.77 10.04 -15.47
CA ARG A 591 -10.90 9.77 -14.57
C ARG A 591 -10.50 9.27 -13.18
N MET A 592 -9.30 8.71 -13.03
CA MET A 592 -8.76 8.25 -11.75
C MET A 592 -8.30 9.40 -10.83
N PHE A 593 -8.08 10.60 -11.38
CA PHE A 593 -7.66 11.75 -10.59
C PHE A 593 -8.86 12.53 -10.04
N ALA A 594 -9.17 12.35 -8.76
CA ALA A 594 -10.29 13.01 -8.10
C ALA A 594 -10.20 14.55 -8.18
N GLY A 595 -11.33 15.20 -8.47
CA GLY A 595 -11.44 16.66 -8.49
C GLY A 595 -10.75 17.39 -9.65
N MET A 596 -10.29 16.68 -10.69
CA MET A 596 -9.65 17.31 -11.86
C MET A 596 -10.64 17.99 -12.82
N GLY A 597 -11.92 17.61 -12.75
CA GLY A 597 -12.98 18.12 -13.62
C GLY A 597 -14.21 17.21 -13.60
N PRO A 598 -15.26 17.56 -14.37
CA PRO A 598 -16.54 16.83 -14.36
C PRO A 598 -16.45 15.36 -14.77
N ASP A 599 -15.41 14.97 -15.52
CA ASP A 599 -15.20 13.57 -15.94
C ASP A 599 -14.59 12.68 -14.86
N SER A 600 -14.03 13.26 -13.80
CA SER A 600 -13.43 12.50 -12.69
C SER A 600 -14.49 11.61 -12.03
N TRP A 601 -14.13 10.38 -11.66
CA TRP A 601 -15.10 9.51 -10.97
C TRP A 601 -15.46 9.99 -9.57
N CYS A 602 -14.52 10.66 -8.91
CA CYS A 602 -14.70 11.26 -7.60
C CYS A 602 -14.54 12.77 -7.69
N ARG A 603 -15.44 13.51 -7.03
CA ARG A 603 -15.44 14.98 -6.99
C ARG A 603 -14.30 15.52 -6.14
N ASP A 604 -13.97 14.82 -5.06
CA ASP A 604 -12.89 15.14 -4.14
C ASP A 604 -12.36 13.87 -3.46
N TYR A 605 -11.42 14.03 -2.52
CA TYR A 605 -10.75 12.92 -1.84
C TYR A 605 -11.59 12.23 -0.74
N GLY A 606 -12.73 12.82 -0.38
CA GLY A 606 -13.71 12.28 0.55
C GLY A 606 -14.93 11.66 -0.11
N ASP A 607 -15.08 11.78 -1.44
CA ASP A 607 -16.23 11.32 -2.24
C ASP A 607 -16.27 9.79 -2.38
N ALA A 608 -16.61 9.13 -1.28
CA ALA A 608 -16.82 7.69 -1.20
C ALA A 608 -18.22 7.37 -0.63
N PRO A 609 -18.93 6.37 -1.17
CA PRO A 609 -20.21 5.96 -0.61
C PRO A 609 -20.07 5.48 0.85
N PRO A 610 -20.95 5.92 1.77
CA PRO A 610 -20.95 5.42 3.15
C PRO A 610 -21.11 3.90 3.22
N GLY A 611 -20.23 3.21 3.95
CA GLY A 611 -20.23 1.74 4.05
C GLY A 611 -19.89 0.99 2.75
N GLY A 612 -19.47 1.72 1.71
CA GLY A 612 -19.18 1.19 0.37
C GLY A 612 -17.94 1.82 -0.23
N ILE A 613 -16.93 2.15 0.59
CA ILE A 613 -15.77 2.91 0.13
C ILE A 613 -14.95 2.17 -0.94
N HIS A 614 -15.02 0.84 -1.00
CA HIS A 614 -14.41 0.02 -2.04
C HIS A 614 -15.08 0.17 -3.43
N LEU A 615 -16.31 0.70 -3.50
CA LEU A 615 -17.03 0.86 -4.77
C LEU A 615 -16.42 1.93 -5.67
N VAL A 616 -15.59 2.81 -5.11
CA VAL A 616 -14.82 3.82 -5.85
C VAL A 616 -13.95 3.21 -6.96
N PHE A 617 -13.53 1.96 -6.81
CA PHE A 617 -12.67 1.27 -7.78
C PHE A 617 -13.44 0.55 -8.91
N GLU A 618 -14.76 0.35 -8.76
CA GLU A 618 -15.57 -0.41 -9.73
C GLU A 618 -15.58 0.19 -11.15
N PRO A 619 -15.69 1.53 -11.33
CA PRO A 619 -15.60 2.13 -12.66
C PRO A 619 -14.25 1.86 -13.34
N ALA A 620 -13.15 1.94 -12.57
CA ALA A 620 -11.79 1.67 -13.07
C ALA A 620 -11.65 0.22 -13.55
N LEU A 621 -12.11 -0.74 -12.76
CA LEU A 621 -12.08 -2.16 -13.11
C LEU A 621 -12.86 -2.43 -14.41
N LYS A 622 -14.06 -1.88 -14.54
CA LYS A 622 -14.90 -2.06 -15.75
C LYS A 622 -14.25 -1.49 -17.00
N GLU A 623 -13.61 -0.32 -16.92
CA GLU A 623 -12.91 0.25 -18.07
C GLU A 623 -11.63 -0.54 -18.41
N LEU A 624 -10.87 -0.99 -17.41
CA LEU A 624 -9.71 -1.87 -17.60
C LEU A 624 -10.13 -3.18 -18.28
N GLU A 625 -11.21 -3.83 -17.84
CA GLU A 625 -11.73 -5.05 -18.47
C GLU A 625 -12.07 -4.84 -19.96
N LYS A 626 -12.70 -3.71 -20.30
CA LYS A 626 -12.98 -3.34 -21.70
C LYS A 626 -11.69 -3.17 -22.49
N LEU A 627 -10.72 -2.42 -21.98
CA LEU A 627 -9.43 -2.20 -22.65
C LEU A 627 -8.65 -3.52 -22.81
N ILE A 628 -8.66 -4.39 -21.81
CA ILE A 628 -8.03 -5.72 -21.84
C ILE A 628 -8.70 -6.60 -22.90
N LEU A 629 -10.03 -6.62 -22.96
CA LEU A 629 -10.76 -7.37 -23.97
C LEU A 629 -10.40 -6.91 -25.40
N ARG A 630 -10.28 -5.59 -25.61
CA ARG A 630 -9.90 -4.99 -26.90
C ARG A 630 -8.43 -5.21 -27.26
N THR A 631 -7.51 -5.10 -26.30
CA THR A 631 -6.08 -5.39 -26.54
C THR A 631 -5.82 -6.87 -26.77
N ARG A 632 -6.62 -7.76 -26.18
CA ARG A 632 -6.52 -9.21 -26.42
C ARG A 632 -6.69 -9.56 -27.90
N SER A 633 -7.57 -8.88 -28.64
CA SER A 633 -7.72 -9.13 -30.08
C SER A 633 -6.55 -8.62 -30.93
N LEU A 634 -5.70 -7.74 -30.37
CA LEU A 634 -4.46 -7.32 -31.01
C LEU A 634 -3.35 -8.37 -30.80
N VAL A 635 -3.39 -9.10 -29.68
CA VAL A 635 -2.35 -10.08 -29.32
C VAL A 635 -2.68 -11.48 -29.85
N VAL A 636 -3.93 -11.93 -29.65
CA VAL A 636 -4.39 -13.24 -30.10
C VAL A 636 -5.14 -13.07 -31.40
N ILE A 637 -4.58 -13.63 -32.48
CA ILE A 637 -5.18 -13.61 -33.81
C ILE A 637 -6.57 -14.25 -33.76
N ASP A 638 -7.61 -13.49 -34.13
CA ASP A 638 -8.89 -14.09 -34.52
C ASP A 638 -8.71 -14.74 -35.91
N TRP A 639 -8.55 -16.06 -35.90
CA TRP A 639 -8.39 -16.86 -37.11
C TRP A 639 -9.52 -16.64 -38.13
N LYS A 640 -10.76 -16.39 -37.68
CA LYS A 640 -11.89 -16.19 -38.60
C LYS A 640 -11.74 -14.86 -39.33
N PHE A 641 -11.46 -13.79 -38.59
CA PHE A 641 -11.26 -12.45 -39.16
C PHE A 641 -10.06 -12.42 -40.13
N ASN A 642 -8.94 -13.03 -39.74
CA ASN A 642 -7.77 -13.11 -40.62
C ASN A 642 -8.04 -13.95 -41.87
N ARG A 643 -8.85 -15.02 -41.80
CA ARG A 643 -9.25 -15.78 -42.99
C ARG A 643 -10.07 -14.91 -43.96
N GLU A 644 -10.94 -14.06 -43.44
CA GLU A 644 -11.74 -13.12 -44.25
C GLU A 644 -10.87 -12.03 -44.88
N VAL A 645 -10.00 -11.39 -44.11
CA VAL A 645 -9.04 -10.40 -44.62
C VAL A 645 -8.12 -11.02 -45.67
N HIS A 646 -7.57 -12.22 -45.41
CA HIS A 646 -6.77 -12.93 -46.41
C HIS A 646 -7.59 -13.31 -47.66
N ALA A 647 -8.87 -13.65 -47.53
CA ALA A 647 -9.72 -13.92 -48.68
C ALA A 647 -9.95 -12.65 -49.52
N VAL A 648 -10.15 -11.50 -48.87
CA VAL A 648 -10.27 -10.18 -49.53
C VAL A 648 -8.96 -9.79 -50.22
N ILE A 649 -7.83 -9.84 -49.50
CA ILE A 649 -6.50 -9.54 -50.06
C ILE A 649 -6.19 -10.47 -51.23
N ARG A 650 -6.45 -11.78 -51.09
CA ARG A 650 -6.24 -12.75 -52.17
C ARG A 650 -7.12 -12.44 -53.38
N ARG A 651 -8.38 -12.05 -53.16
CA ARG A 651 -9.30 -11.62 -54.22
C ARG A 651 -8.79 -10.39 -54.96
N PHE A 652 -8.25 -9.39 -54.25
CA PHE A 652 -7.64 -8.21 -54.86
C PHE A 652 -6.32 -8.51 -55.57
N ALA A 653 -5.42 -9.29 -54.95
CA ALA A 653 -4.08 -9.58 -55.47
C ALA A 653 -4.09 -10.55 -56.67
N THR A 654 -5.03 -11.50 -56.71
CA THR A 654 -5.09 -12.51 -57.78
C THR A 654 -6.08 -12.17 -58.90
N GLY A 655 -6.92 -11.14 -58.71
CA GLY A 655 -8.00 -10.77 -59.64
C GLY A 655 -9.10 -11.82 -59.78
N MET A 656 -9.00 -12.96 -59.08
CA MET A 656 -10.01 -14.01 -59.12
C MET A 656 -11.12 -13.65 -58.12
N ALA A 657 -12.21 -13.08 -58.64
CA ALA A 657 -13.50 -13.15 -57.97
C ALA A 657 -13.90 -14.63 -57.87
N GLY A 658 -13.52 -15.29 -56.77
CA GLY A 658 -13.99 -16.63 -56.47
C GLY A 658 -15.52 -16.62 -56.49
N LYS A 659 -16.13 -17.42 -57.39
CA LYS A 659 -17.55 -17.77 -57.30
C LYS A 659 -17.81 -18.20 -55.86
N ALA A 660 -18.76 -17.54 -55.20
CA ALA A 660 -19.22 -17.91 -53.87
C ALA A 660 -19.47 -19.42 -53.86
N ALA A 661 -18.85 -20.14 -52.92
CA ALA A 661 -19.25 -21.50 -52.62
C ALA A 661 -20.72 -21.43 -52.17
N PRO A 662 -21.61 -22.29 -52.69
CA PRO A 662 -23.02 -22.26 -52.31
C PRO A 662 -23.13 -22.52 -50.81
N ASP A 663 -23.97 -21.72 -50.14
CA ASP A 663 -24.34 -21.86 -48.75
C ASP A 663 -24.69 -23.32 -48.45
N ALA A 664 -23.89 -23.95 -47.60
CA ALA A 664 -24.28 -25.18 -46.95
C ALA A 664 -25.41 -24.83 -45.97
N THR A 665 -26.63 -25.16 -46.35
CA THR A 665 -27.79 -25.16 -45.46
C THR A 665 -27.50 -26.03 -44.23
N PRO A 666 -27.89 -25.60 -43.02
CA PRO A 666 -27.78 -26.42 -41.83
C PRO A 666 -28.96 -27.40 -41.82
N ASP A 667 -28.69 -28.66 -42.14
CA ASP A 667 -29.60 -29.78 -41.82
C ASP A 667 -28.86 -30.77 -40.89
N SER A 668 -29.55 -31.09 -39.77
CA SER A 668 -29.27 -32.05 -38.69
C SER A 668 -28.11 -31.78 -37.72
#